data_AF-A0A4U1B6I4-F1
#
_entry.id   AF-A0A4U1B6I4-F1
#
_cell.length_a   1.000
_cell.length_b   1.000
_cell.length_c   1.000
_cell.angle_alpha   90.00
_cell.angle_beta   90.00
_cell.angle_gamma   90.00
#
_symmetry.space_group_name_H-M   'P 1'
#
loop_
_entity.id
_entity.type
_entity.pdbx_description
1 polymer ?
#
loop_
_entity_poly.entity_id
_entity_poly.type
_entity_poly.pdbx_seq_one_letter_code
_entity_poly.pdbx_strand_id
1 'polypeptide(L)'
;MSGVKAHARMDGILYNKEQKQMATLPTIETILFEVYKSLCGSEYPSTKKSKFVHGDMKLDNHREMASSILEAIFEQLGMDAMAKYQATFPLENFVNAYKSVEQSTWSHGAEQHQINWYVLSHFLVPGIARLNAFWNTEESFDAGMPSGYFWYLPEIRQNGSKSELYMPVAQVLDWLLDLLDGSTEVLAAQREASLKSIDDKQDNVLRILYNWRGKGIPTVKMIKEIFSDRVQLDFSGTLSLKSNLTVAQQVQSVLDFARRKNLTAEQLRQEIPATSPGLLEKLLQGEGSKSENKRFIALMQERYSAPSTKTIRQRLLVARMVQDGYVRLVKALHSNVKPSNLNPNENKVLQLLEVYRYVYNLTIEAYGERGHASEAEENKWFEDHLPPWLSEGLLLSILPSRIQTANAEVAELLTDKFQALTGKESLESVWPCDGDNEEELINRELTRIAERTDKHDSRAKLAEMVSKGSPWRHLQAESRFQVISCLAQDESINNKAREAAGNRLNELATSPEEKLQCGLLFLHNNLNDKEYKRQKTCQKDVATVLDELEANQAYEFWRAPILQYRAKHELAQNNFDEAEELFRHALEACKERNFGSLQGEIARDCFALVVANNKVEPGTHQNFFRIMLANGVISGTSNLEPSIEDTSRELSSYFWEVLYRPYPTVKCNKPLADAEIKRTIRTLLQGSDAEVDSWIKHNKKKRLHMPTGESYLMMFIKLMNNAMKNPCTQELSIFVRTIRQIAIRLAQDAPQQINISDFKGQTPLMLVAESGDSEMLELLLRNGAKTDMQDYQGRGALIASIKSNNQASLDTLLNHECSTELVTIDGNSALHTAAWSANTYAIEQLLKRNPELIWKKNQNALTPLELLELFIENKQAHEALNRQLVNRTVTVAQLKEAAALIEVIAFTG
;
A
#
# COMPACT_ATOMS: atom_id res chain seq x y z
N MET A 1 -29.38 -32.89 22.81
CA MET A 1 -28.43 -32.70 23.94
C MET A 1 -26.97 -33.01 23.55
N SER A 2 -26.56 -32.82 22.29
CA SER A 2 -25.17 -33.02 21.82
C SER A 2 -24.45 -31.72 21.42
N GLY A 3 -25.10 -30.55 21.50
CA GLY A 3 -24.54 -29.25 21.07
C GLY A 3 -23.73 -28.48 22.13
N VAL A 4 -23.58 -29.00 23.35
CA VAL A 4 -22.94 -28.25 24.47
C VAL A 4 -21.44 -28.58 24.62
N LYS A 5 -20.92 -29.60 23.93
CA LYS A 5 -19.50 -30.01 24.05
C LYS A 5 -18.53 -29.32 23.09
N ALA A 6 -19.02 -28.66 22.02
CA ALA A 6 -18.16 -27.90 21.10
C ALA A 6 -17.79 -26.52 21.67
N HIS A 7 -18.74 -25.83 22.31
CA HIS A 7 -18.50 -24.53 22.97
C HIS A 7 -17.45 -24.62 24.09
N ALA A 8 -17.51 -25.67 24.93
CA ALA A 8 -16.57 -25.82 26.04
C ALA A 8 -15.12 -26.18 25.62
N ARG A 9 -14.89 -26.61 24.38
CA ARG A 9 -13.54 -26.92 23.87
C ARG A 9 -12.89 -25.73 23.15
N MET A 10 -13.68 -24.82 22.57
CA MET A 10 -13.17 -23.55 22.01
C MET A 10 -12.80 -22.54 23.12
N ASP A 11 -13.60 -22.44 24.19
CA ASP A 11 -13.28 -21.55 25.32
C ASP A 11 -12.06 -22.01 26.14
N GLY A 12 -11.72 -23.30 26.10
CA GLY A 12 -10.56 -23.86 26.82
C GLY A 12 -9.20 -23.67 26.13
N ILE A 13 -9.19 -23.31 24.85
CA ILE A 13 -7.98 -23.01 24.05
C ILE A 13 -7.77 -21.48 23.97
N LEU A 14 -8.82 -20.71 24.22
CA LEU A 14 -8.82 -19.25 24.27
C LEU A 14 -8.66 -18.76 25.71
N TYR A 15 -7.45 -18.78 26.26
CA TYR A 15 -6.92 -17.80 27.26
C TYR A 15 -5.59 -18.27 27.87
N ASN A 16 -4.60 -18.63 27.05
CA ASN A 16 -3.20 -18.54 27.50
C ASN A 16 -2.64 -17.20 27.03
N LYS A 17 -2.61 -16.23 27.96
CA LYS A 17 -2.01 -14.90 27.83
C LYS A 17 -0.47 -14.96 27.84
N GLU A 18 0.12 -16.02 27.29
CA GLU A 18 1.48 -15.91 26.77
C GLU A 18 1.36 -15.11 25.48
N GLN A 19 2.13 -14.03 25.34
CA GLN A 19 2.15 -13.23 24.12
C GLN A 19 2.46 -14.16 22.93
N LYS A 20 1.43 -14.65 22.21
CA LYS A 20 1.62 -15.40 20.97
C LYS A 20 2.48 -14.53 20.06
N GLN A 21 3.68 -15.00 19.77
CA GLN A 21 4.68 -14.23 19.04
C GLN A 21 4.20 -14.10 17.59
N MET A 22 3.89 -12.86 17.18
CA MET A 22 3.54 -12.58 15.78
C MET A 22 4.70 -13.02 14.88
N ALA A 23 4.38 -13.69 13.78
CA ALA A 23 5.33 -14.15 12.77
C ALA A 23 4.81 -13.74 11.39
N THR A 24 4.73 -12.42 11.19
CA THR A 24 4.22 -11.78 9.98
C THR A 24 5.32 -10.95 9.33
N LEU A 25 5.18 -10.67 8.03
CA LEU A 25 6.03 -9.68 7.39
C LEU A 25 5.74 -8.30 8.01
N PRO A 26 6.76 -7.45 8.23
CA PRO A 26 6.53 -6.10 8.76
C PRO A 26 5.65 -5.25 7.84
N THR A 27 4.59 -4.65 8.36
CA THR A 27 3.76 -3.75 7.54
C THR A 27 4.56 -2.50 7.13
N ILE A 28 4.17 -1.88 6.01
CA ILE A 28 4.79 -0.63 5.53
C ILE A 28 4.66 0.47 6.59
N GLU A 29 3.53 0.52 7.28
CA GLU A 29 3.28 1.41 8.42
C GLU A 29 4.28 1.18 9.56
N THR A 30 4.62 -0.09 9.83
CA THR A 30 5.65 -0.44 10.82
C THR A 30 7.02 0.07 10.38
N ILE A 31 7.40 -0.17 9.13
CA ILE A 31 8.70 0.26 8.57
C ILE A 31 8.80 1.80 8.61
N LEU A 32 7.80 2.49 8.07
CA LEU A 32 7.72 3.95 8.03
C LEU A 32 7.81 4.55 9.44
N PHE A 33 7.11 3.97 10.41
CA PHE A 33 7.15 4.45 11.79
C PHE A 33 8.52 4.25 12.45
N GLU A 34 9.22 3.15 12.18
CA GLU A 34 10.56 2.94 12.75
C GLU A 34 11.60 3.89 12.13
N VAL A 35 11.43 4.32 10.87
CA VAL A 35 12.23 5.40 10.24
C VAL A 35 11.90 6.74 10.90
N TYR A 36 10.61 7.07 11.03
CA TYR A 36 10.15 8.29 11.71
C TYR A 36 10.68 8.38 13.14
N LYS A 37 10.62 7.27 13.88
CA LYS A 37 11.14 7.20 15.25
C LYS A 37 12.62 7.53 15.33
N SER A 38 13.42 7.07 14.36
CA SER A 38 14.83 7.40 14.30
C SER A 38 15.05 8.86 13.92
N LEU A 39 14.36 9.42 12.93
CA LEU A 39 14.65 10.79 12.46
C LEU A 39 13.98 11.90 13.27
N CYS A 40 12.73 11.68 13.69
CA CYS A 40 11.85 12.68 14.29
C CYS A 40 11.62 12.45 15.79
N GLY A 41 11.75 11.21 16.27
CA GLY A 41 11.42 10.83 17.65
C GLY A 41 10.03 10.18 17.78
N SER A 42 9.49 10.11 19.01
CA SER A 42 8.23 9.39 19.30
C SER A 42 7.16 10.35 19.84
N GLU A 43 6.49 11.08 18.95
CA GLU A 43 5.47 12.07 19.32
C GLU A 43 4.05 11.48 19.44
N TYR A 44 3.81 10.29 18.89
CA TYR A 44 2.48 9.66 18.92
C TYR A 44 2.26 8.76 20.14
N PRO A 45 1.07 8.82 20.78
CA PRO A 45 0.69 7.86 21.82
C PRO A 45 0.70 6.42 21.32
N SER A 46 1.03 5.46 22.21
CA SER A 46 1.12 4.04 21.87
C SER A 46 -0.16 3.47 21.25
N THR A 47 -1.33 3.93 21.71
CA THR A 47 -2.63 3.52 21.18
C THR A 47 -2.85 4.00 19.75
N LYS A 48 -2.47 5.24 19.43
CA LYS A 48 -2.57 5.79 18.08
C LYS A 48 -1.58 5.10 17.13
N LYS A 49 -0.35 4.81 17.60
CA LYS A 49 0.63 3.99 16.87
C LYS A 49 0.05 2.62 16.53
N SER A 50 -0.50 1.91 17.53
CA SER A 50 -1.06 0.57 17.31
C SER A 50 -2.16 0.58 16.26
N LYS A 51 -3.07 1.57 16.32
CA LYS A 51 -4.13 1.71 15.33
C LYS A 51 -3.64 2.06 13.93
N PHE A 52 -2.52 2.78 13.81
CA PHE A 52 -1.91 3.05 12.51
C PHE A 52 -1.29 1.79 11.93
N VAL A 53 -0.42 1.12 12.69
CA VAL A 53 0.31 -0.09 12.27
C VAL A 53 -0.60 -1.25 11.85
N HIS A 54 -1.68 -1.49 12.60
CA HIS A 54 -2.62 -2.58 12.29
C HIS A 54 -3.74 -2.13 11.34
N GLY A 55 -3.73 -0.86 10.94
CA GLY A 55 -4.83 -0.28 10.21
C GLY A 55 -6.16 -0.46 10.95
N ASP A 56 -6.29 0.03 12.19
CA ASP A 56 -7.52 0.07 12.99
C ASP A 56 -8.02 1.52 13.21
N MET A 57 -8.10 2.33 12.14
CA MET A 57 -8.60 3.70 12.16
C MET A 57 -9.27 4.10 10.84
N LYS A 58 -10.06 5.18 10.79
CA LYS A 58 -10.69 5.60 9.53
C LYS A 58 -9.66 5.82 8.42
N LEU A 59 -10.01 5.52 7.16
CA LEU A 59 -9.10 5.61 6.02
C LEU A 59 -8.51 7.02 5.86
N ASP A 60 -9.32 8.06 6.00
CA ASP A 60 -8.86 9.45 5.91
C ASP A 60 -7.82 9.76 7.01
N ASN A 61 -8.13 9.40 8.25
CA ASN A 61 -7.20 9.56 9.38
C ASN A 61 -5.89 8.76 9.18
N HIS A 62 -5.99 7.59 8.53
CA HIS A 62 -4.83 6.76 8.21
C HIS A 62 -3.95 7.43 7.15
N ARG A 63 -4.55 7.95 6.07
CA ARG A 63 -3.87 8.70 5.01
C ARG A 63 -3.22 9.96 5.55
N GLU A 64 -3.96 10.78 6.30
CA GLU A 64 -3.44 11.99 6.95
C GLU A 64 -2.24 11.68 7.86
N MET A 65 -2.32 10.60 8.65
CA MET A 65 -1.22 10.21 9.52
C MET A 65 0.01 9.73 8.73
N ALA A 66 -0.18 8.94 7.67
CA ALA A 66 0.91 8.51 6.80
C ALA A 66 1.59 9.70 6.10
N SER A 67 0.81 10.63 5.53
CA SER A 67 1.31 11.86 4.91
C SER A 67 2.06 12.73 5.92
N SER A 68 1.52 12.94 7.11
CA SER A 68 2.18 13.73 8.17
C SER A 68 3.52 13.12 8.61
N ILE A 69 3.59 11.79 8.72
CA ILE A 69 4.83 11.08 9.06
C ILE A 69 5.87 11.25 7.95
N LEU A 70 5.47 11.07 6.68
CA LEU A 70 6.37 11.19 5.53
C LEU A 70 6.86 12.63 5.34
N GLU A 71 5.98 13.61 5.49
CA GLU A 71 6.32 15.04 5.47
C GLU A 71 7.34 15.38 6.55
N ALA A 72 7.12 14.92 7.78
CA ALA A 72 8.05 15.13 8.88
C ALA A 72 9.44 14.52 8.60
N ILE A 73 9.50 13.33 8.00
CA ILE A 73 10.76 12.70 7.57
C ILE A 73 11.48 13.58 6.55
N PHE A 74 10.79 14.01 5.49
CA PHE A 74 11.39 14.84 4.44
C PHE A 74 11.84 16.22 4.98
N GLU A 75 11.08 16.80 5.90
CA GLU A 75 11.47 18.04 6.58
C GLU A 75 12.73 17.86 7.45
N GLN A 76 12.84 16.75 8.20
CA GLN A 76 14.06 16.47 8.97
C GLN A 76 15.28 16.27 8.05
N LEU A 77 15.08 15.69 6.87
CA LEU A 77 16.13 15.51 5.87
C LEU A 77 16.45 16.80 5.09
N GLY A 78 15.72 17.89 5.32
CA GLY A 78 15.98 19.20 4.70
C GLY A 78 15.69 19.25 3.20
N MET A 79 14.82 18.35 2.71
CA MET A 79 14.43 18.23 1.31
C MET A 79 13.52 19.39 0.88
N ASP A 80 13.80 19.99 -0.27
CA ASP A 80 12.93 20.99 -0.88
C ASP A 80 11.75 20.34 -1.63
N ALA A 81 10.87 21.16 -2.20
CA ALA A 81 9.68 20.67 -2.90
C ALA A 81 10.00 19.76 -4.10
N MET A 82 11.08 20.05 -4.83
CA MET A 82 11.48 19.26 -5.99
C MET A 82 12.05 17.91 -5.57
N ALA A 83 12.94 17.91 -4.57
CA ALA A 83 13.51 16.69 -4.00
C ALA A 83 12.42 15.78 -3.41
N LYS A 84 11.42 16.36 -2.72
CA LYS A 84 10.25 15.61 -2.22
C LYS A 84 9.49 14.95 -3.37
N TYR A 85 9.20 15.70 -4.43
CA TYR A 85 8.49 15.18 -5.60
C TYR A 85 9.26 14.05 -6.29
N GLN A 86 10.57 14.23 -6.52
CA GLN A 86 11.44 13.23 -7.15
C GLN A 86 11.59 11.96 -6.30
N ALA A 87 11.58 12.07 -4.97
CA ALA A 87 11.67 10.90 -4.08
C ALA A 87 10.35 10.12 -3.98
N THR A 88 9.20 10.78 -4.13
CA THR A 88 7.89 10.18 -3.84
C THR A 88 7.56 9.01 -4.78
N PHE A 89 7.69 9.20 -6.10
CA PHE A 89 7.30 8.17 -7.08
C PHE A 89 8.11 6.86 -6.96
N PRO A 90 9.46 6.88 -6.88
CA PRO A 90 10.24 5.67 -6.63
C PRO A 90 9.90 4.97 -5.30
N LEU A 91 9.61 5.75 -4.25
CA LEU A 91 9.19 5.20 -2.95
C LEU A 91 7.83 4.50 -3.05
N GLU A 92 6.87 5.08 -3.76
CA GLU A 92 5.56 4.44 -4.01
C GLU A 92 5.71 3.13 -4.77
N ASN A 93 6.57 3.08 -5.80
CA ASN A 93 6.85 1.84 -6.53
C ASN A 93 7.48 0.77 -5.63
N PHE A 94 8.43 1.16 -4.78
CA PHE A 94 9.07 0.25 -3.82
C PHE A 94 8.06 -0.29 -2.79
N VAL A 95 7.20 0.59 -2.26
CA VAL A 95 6.10 0.25 -1.34
C VAL A 95 5.11 -0.73 -2.00
N ASN A 96 4.71 -0.47 -3.25
CA ASN A 96 3.81 -1.35 -3.99
C ASN A 96 4.44 -2.73 -4.27
N ALA A 97 5.71 -2.76 -4.64
CA ALA A 97 6.46 -4.00 -4.84
C ALA A 97 6.57 -4.80 -3.53
N TYR A 98 6.91 -4.14 -2.42
CA TYR A 98 6.94 -4.78 -1.11
C TYR A 98 5.57 -5.36 -0.75
N LYS A 99 4.51 -4.59 -1.00
CA LYS A 99 3.15 -5.01 -0.68
C LYS A 99 2.72 -6.23 -1.50
N SER A 100 3.14 -6.32 -2.76
CA SER A 100 2.91 -7.49 -3.61
C SER A 100 3.61 -8.74 -3.06
N VAL A 101 4.85 -8.60 -2.56
CA VAL A 101 5.58 -9.70 -1.90
C VAL A 101 4.90 -10.09 -0.59
N GLU A 102 4.53 -9.11 0.24
CA GLU A 102 3.81 -9.31 1.50
C GLU A 102 2.52 -10.11 1.30
N GLN A 103 1.70 -9.72 0.34
CA GLN A 103 0.43 -10.36 0.00
C GLN A 103 0.58 -11.74 -0.65
N SER A 104 1.78 -12.16 -1.04
CA SER A 104 2.01 -13.43 -1.76
C SER A 104 2.87 -14.41 -0.97
N THR A 105 3.34 -14.05 0.23
CA THR A 105 4.26 -14.88 1.02
C THR A 105 3.54 -15.64 2.12
N TRP A 106 3.92 -16.89 2.39
CA TRP A 106 3.41 -17.65 3.53
C TRP A 106 4.49 -17.86 4.59
N SER A 107 4.21 -17.48 5.85
CA SER A 107 5.24 -17.53 6.92
C SER A 107 5.42 -18.90 7.58
N HIS A 108 4.51 -19.85 7.34
CA HIS A 108 4.59 -21.23 7.84
C HIS A 108 5.05 -21.33 9.30
N GLY A 109 6.12 -22.07 9.59
CA GLY A 109 6.69 -22.29 10.91
C GLY A 109 7.75 -21.26 11.34
N ALA A 110 8.10 -20.30 10.48
CA ALA A 110 9.17 -19.35 10.75
C ALA A 110 8.87 -18.44 11.96
N GLU A 111 9.91 -18.05 12.67
CA GLU A 111 9.84 -17.05 13.75
C GLU A 111 10.04 -15.62 13.21
N GLN A 112 9.59 -14.61 13.95
CA GLN A 112 9.66 -13.20 13.51
C GLN A 112 11.06 -12.74 13.12
N HIS A 113 12.09 -13.18 13.85
CA HIS A 113 13.47 -12.78 13.58
C HIS A 113 14.01 -13.42 12.29
N GLN A 114 13.59 -14.64 11.97
CA GLN A 114 13.89 -15.33 10.70
C GLN A 114 13.16 -14.65 9.53
N ILE A 115 11.88 -14.29 9.70
CA ILE A 115 11.12 -13.53 8.70
C ILE A 115 11.80 -12.21 8.40
N ASN A 116 12.13 -11.44 9.44
CA ASN A 116 12.84 -10.18 9.29
C ASN A 116 14.17 -10.36 8.54
N TRP A 117 14.95 -11.39 8.89
CA TRP A 117 16.23 -11.69 8.23
C TRP A 117 16.08 -11.90 6.72
N TYR A 118 15.20 -12.80 6.29
CA TYR A 118 15.06 -13.14 4.88
C TYR A 118 14.42 -12.02 4.05
N VAL A 119 13.45 -11.30 4.62
CA VAL A 119 12.85 -10.11 3.99
C VAL A 119 13.88 -8.98 3.84
N LEU A 120 14.73 -8.78 4.85
CA LEU A 120 15.81 -7.81 4.77
C LEU A 120 16.80 -8.18 3.68
N SER A 121 17.27 -9.42 3.65
CA SER A 121 18.34 -9.82 2.73
C SER A 121 17.90 -9.97 1.28
N HIS A 122 16.66 -10.44 1.01
CA HIS A 122 16.20 -10.74 -0.35
C HIS A 122 15.39 -9.61 -1.01
N PHE A 123 14.91 -8.63 -0.24
CA PHE A 123 14.05 -7.57 -0.77
C PHE A 123 14.48 -6.18 -0.29
N LEU A 124 14.42 -5.91 1.02
CA LEU A 124 14.55 -4.54 1.53
C LEU A 124 15.96 -3.97 1.31
N VAL A 125 17.01 -4.70 1.69
CA VAL A 125 18.39 -4.20 1.60
C VAL A 125 18.85 -4.03 0.15
N PRO A 126 18.69 -5.02 -0.76
CA PRO A 126 19.02 -4.83 -2.17
C PRO A 126 18.23 -3.67 -2.80
N GLY A 127 16.92 -3.60 -2.56
CA GLY A 127 16.07 -2.58 -3.15
C GLY A 127 16.38 -1.18 -2.65
N ILE A 128 16.61 -0.99 -1.34
CA ILE A 128 17.02 0.30 -0.78
C ILE A 128 18.40 0.70 -1.27
N ALA A 129 19.35 -0.24 -1.39
CA ALA A 129 20.69 0.05 -1.91
C ALA A 129 20.62 0.59 -3.35
N ARG A 130 19.84 -0.06 -4.21
CA ARG A 130 19.63 0.36 -5.60
C ARG A 130 18.89 1.69 -5.70
N LEU A 131 17.82 1.88 -4.92
CA LEU A 131 17.08 3.14 -4.84
C LEU A 131 17.98 4.30 -4.42
N ASN A 132 18.77 4.10 -3.36
CA ASN A 132 19.70 5.12 -2.89
C ASN A 132 20.81 5.40 -3.91
N ALA A 133 21.32 4.39 -4.62
CA ALA A 133 22.31 4.62 -5.66
C ALA A 133 21.77 5.53 -6.77
N PHE A 134 20.55 5.29 -7.26
CA PHE A 134 19.91 6.16 -8.25
C PHE A 134 19.66 7.58 -7.77
N TRP A 135 19.41 7.80 -6.47
CA TRP A 135 19.33 9.15 -5.91
C TRP A 135 20.69 9.87 -5.87
N ASN A 136 21.80 9.16 -6.07
CA ASN A 136 23.16 9.69 -5.99
C ASN A 136 23.89 9.76 -7.35
N THR A 137 23.26 9.37 -8.47
CA THR A 137 23.91 9.31 -9.78
C THR A 137 24.13 10.68 -10.42
N GLU A 138 23.19 11.62 -10.25
CA GLU A 138 23.31 13.00 -10.79
C GLU A 138 24.03 13.95 -9.83
N GLU A 139 23.62 13.97 -8.57
CA GLU A 139 24.25 14.75 -7.50
C GLU A 139 24.44 13.85 -6.27
N SER A 140 25.69 13.68 -5.82
CA SER A 140 25.99 12.86 -4.65
C SER A 140 25.46 13.52 -3.38
N PHE A 141 24.69 12.76 -2.60
CA PHE A 141 24.14 13.16 -1.31
C PHE A 141 25.24 13.49 -0.28
N ASP A 142 26.40 12.85 -0.41
CA ASP A 142 27.59 13.02 0.41
C ASP A 142 28.68 13.86 -0.27
N ALA A 143 28.35 14.71 -1.26
CA ALA A 143 29.30 15.56 -1.97
C ALA A 143 30.26 16.30 -1.02
N GLY A 144 31.57 16.09 -1.18
CA GLY A 144 32.59 16.69 -0.31
C GLY A 144 32.91 15.92 0.98
N MET A 145 32.33 14.73 1.19
CA MET A 145 32.88 13.72 2.11
C MET A 145 34.09 13.03 1.46
N PRO A 146 35.00 12.41 2.23
CA PRO A 146 36.10 11.62 1.67
C PRO A 146 35.60 10.49 0.77
N SER A 147 36.24 10.25 -0.38
CA SER A 147 35.96 9.14 -1.33
C SER A 147 34.56 9.15 -2.00
N GLY A 148 34.38 8.30 -3.03
CA GLY A 148 33.17 8.22 -3.86
C GLY A 148 32.26 7.02 -3.60
N TYR A 149 32.09 6.60 -2.35
CA TYR A 149 31.17 5.52 -1.94
C TYR A 149 30.28 5.98 -0.76
N PHE A 150 29.17 5.27 -0.53
CA PHE A 150 28.14 5.67 0.44
C PHE A 150 28.64 5.68 1.91
N TRP A 151 28.78 6.87 2.48
CA TRP A 151 29.49 7.12 3.76
C TRP A 151 28.71 6.87 5.06
N TYR A 152 27.48 6.36 4.98
CA TYR A 152 26.62 6.27 6.16
C TYR A 152 26.49 4.85 6.73
N LEU A 153 27.29 3.89 6.25
CA LEU A 153 27.28 2.51 6.78
C LEU A 153 28.37 2.31 7.84
N PRO A 154 28.16 1.45 8.85
CA PRO A 154 29.24 0.97 9.69
C PRO A 154 30.33 0.26 8.87
N GLU A 155 31.60 0.51 9.19
CA GLU A 155 32.74 -0.07 8.47
C GLU A 155 33.75 -0.68 9.42
N ILE A 156 34.35 -1.83 9.07
CA ILE A 156 35.46 -2.39 9.84
C ILE A 156 36.74 -1.69 9.37
N ARG A 157 37.40 -0.94 10.26
CA ARG A 157 38.68 -0.26 9.97
C ARG A 157 39.82 -0.87 10.79
N GLN A 158 40.99 -0.95 10.17
CA GLN A 158 42.23 -1.36 10.81
C GLN A 158 42.91 -0.14 11.44
N ASN A 159 43.06 -0.15 12.76
CA ASN A 159 43.79 0.88 13.50
C ASN A 159 45.04 0.25 14.14
N GLY A 160 46.14 0.23 13.38
CA GLY A 160 47.35 -0.50 13.75
C GLY A 160 47.12 -2.01 13.79
N SER A 161 47.15 -2.62 14.97
CA SER A 161 46.95 -4.06 15.18
C SER A 161 45.54 -4.43 15.66
N LYS A 162 44.61 -3.48 15.73
CA LYS A 162 43.23 -3.70 16.20
C LYS A 162 42.23 -3.31 15.11
N SER A 163 41.34 -4.25 14.77
CA SER A 163 40.13 -3.95 14.01
C SER A 163 39.08 -3.34 14.93
N GLU A 164 38.40 -2.29 14.47
CA GLU A 164 37.25 -1.70 15.17
C GLU A 164 36.11 -1.38 14.19
N LEU A 165 34.87 -1.44 14.69
CA LEU A 165 33.70 -1.04 13.91
C LEU A 165 33.54 0.47 13.99
N TYR A 166 33.78 1.12 12.87
CA TYR A 166 33.74 2.56 12.73
C TYR A 166 32.34 3.02 12.32
N MET A 167 31.66 3.70 13.24
CA MET A 167 30.22 3.98 13.14
C MET A 167 29.91 5.27 12.35
N PRO A 168 28.74 5.38 11.71
CA PRO A 168 28.40 6.51 10.84
C PRO A 168 28.49 7.89 11.52
N VAL A 169 28.10 8.02 12.79
CA VAL A 169 28.21 9.31 13.50
C VAL A 169 29.68 9.68 13.69
N ALA A 170 30.54 8.71 14.04
CA ALA A 170 31.98 8.96 14.19
C ALA A 170 32.61 9.38 12.85
N GLN A 171 32.20 8.74 11.76
CA GLN A 171 32.59 9.11 10.39
C GLN A 171 32.28 10.60 10.12
N VAL A 172 31.02 11.02 10.25
CA VAL A 172 30.62 12.42 9.99
C VAL A 172 31.29 13.41 10.94
N LEU A 173 31.50 13.04 12.21
CA LEU A 173 32.20 13.89 13.16
C LEU A 173 33.67 14.10 12.77
N ASP A 174 34.35 13.06 12.29
CA ASP A 174 35.76 13.16 11.89
C ASP A 174 35.93 13.97 10.61
N TRP A 175 34.99 13.86 9.65
CA TRP A 175 34.90 14.77 8.51
C TRP A 175 34.74 16.23 8.95
N LEU A 176 33.81 16.51 9.86
CA LEU A 176 33.57 17.87 10.33
C LEU A 176 34.77 18.44 11.08
N LEU A 177 35.41 17.63 11.94
CA LEU A 177 36.60 18.02 12.69
C LEU A 177 37.78 18.33 11.77
N ASP A 178 37.96 17.57 10.69
CA ASP A 178 38.98 17.83 9.67
C ASP A 178 38.77 19.21 8.99
N LEU A 179 37.53 19.54 8.62
CA LEU A 179 37.22 20.83 7.99
C LEU A 179 37.35 22.03 8.95
N LEU A 180 37.14 21.82 10.25
CA LEU A 180 37.38 22.81 11.31
C LEU A 180 38.87 22.93 11.70
N ASP A 181 39.76 22.15 11.06
CA ASP A 181 41.21 22.03 11.37
C ASP A 181 41.53 21.57 12.80
N GLY A 182 40.57 20.90 13.45
CA GLY A 182 40.72 20.34 14.80
C GLY A 182 41.45 19.01 14.79
N SER A 183 42.72 18.98 14.37
CA SER A 183 43.50 17.73 14.42
C SER A 183 43.59 17.22 15.87
N THR A 184 43.40 15.92 16.03
CA THR A 184 43.36 15.23 17.34
C THR A 184 44.67 15.40 18.13
N GLU A 185 45.79 15.61 17.45
CA GLU A 185 47.11 15.82 18.05
C GLU A 185 47.33 17.26 18.54
N VAL A 186 46.83 18.27 17.82
CA VAL A 186 47.02 19.70 18.18
C VAL A 186 46.22 20.09 19.41
N LEU A 187 45.00 19.57 19.57
CA LEU A 187 44.18 19.84 20.76
C LEU A 187 44.56 18.98 21.98
N ALA A 188 45.14 17.79 21.79
CA ALA A 188 45.74 17.04 22.89
C ALA A 188 46.92 17.80 23.52
N ALA A 189 47.71 18.50 22.71
CA ALA A 189 48.75 19.42 23.17
C ALA A 189 48.17 20.72 23.79
N GLN A 190 47.05 21.24 23.29
CA GLN A 190 46.39 22.42 23.86
C GLN A 190 45.57 22.14 25.13
N ARG A 191 45.22 20.89 25.43
CA ARG A 191 44.59 20.49 26.72
C ARG A 191 45.43 20.85 27.93
N GLU A 192 46.75 20.92 27.80
CA GLU A 192 47.65 21.35 28.88
C GLU A 192 47.83 22.87 28.94
N ALA A 193 47.63 23.59 27.83
CA ALA A 193 47.94 25.02 27.73
C ALA A 193 46.73 25.95 27.95
N SER A 194 45.51 25.52 27.63
CA SER A 194 44.35 26.41 27.52
C SER A 194 43.33 26.22 28.65
N LEU A 195 43.73 26.56 29.89
CA LEU A 195 42.83 26.69 31.04
C LEU A 195 42.37 28.15 31.29
N LYS A 196 42.59 29.09 30.36
CA LYS A 196 42.30 30.52 30.57
C LYS A 196 41.82 31.27 29.32
N SER A 197 40.64 30.93 28.79
CA SER A 197 39.72 31.90 28.18
C SER A 197 38.33 31.25 28.02
N ILE A 198 37.29 31.89 28.51
CA ILE A 198 35.90 31.39 28.56
C ILE A 198 35.04 32.22 27.60
N ASP A 199 35.42 32.36 26.32
CA ASP A 199 34.54 33.14 25.43
C ASP A 199 34.54 32.78 23.94
N ASP A 200 35.19 31.67 23.53
CA ASP A 200 35.12 31.27 22.13
C ASP A 200 34.00 30.23 21.89
N LYS A 201 32.98 30.62 21.12
CA LYS A 201 31.84 29.75 20.76
C LYS A 201 32.30 28.54 19.96
N GLN A 202 33.39 28.66 19.18
CA GLN A 202 33.96 27.56 18.40
C GLN A 202 34.61 26.49 19.29
N ASP A 203 35.32 26.89 20.34
CA ASP A 203 35.92 25.96 21.32
C ASP A 203 34.85 25.12 22.03
N ASN A 204 33.68 25.70 22.31
CA ASN A 204 32.58 24.96 22.89
C ASN A 204 32.02 23.90 21.92
N VAL A 205 31.85 24.25 20.63
CA VAL A 205 31.40 23.30 19.60
C VAL A 205 32.40 22.16 19.46
N LEU A 206 33.71 22.45 19.36
CA LEU A 206 34.76 21.43 19.27
C LEU A 206 34.74 20.46 20.47
N ARG A 207 34.60 20.97 21.70
CA ARG A 207 34.48 20.13 22.90
C ARG A 207 33.27 19.18 22.84
N ILE A 208 32.14 19.66 22.33
CA ILE A 208 30.92 18.86 22.17
C ILE A 208 31.13 17.77 21.11
N LEU A 209 31.74 18.10 19.97
CA LEU A 209 32.04 17.15 18.90
C LEU A 209 32.95 16.00 19.38
N TYR A 210 34.03 16.29 20.10
CA TYR A 210 34.88 15.24 20.67
C TYR A 210 34.16 14.36 21.69
N ASN A 211 33.24 14.93 22.47
CA ASN A 211 32.44 14.16 23.41
C ASN A 211 31.49 13.20 22.67
N TRP A 212 30.81 13.67 21.62
CA TRP A 212 29.96 12.83 20.77
C TRP A 212 30.75 11.72 20.09
N ARG A 213 31.96 12.01 19.61
CA ARG A 213 32.87 11.04 18.98
C ARG A 213 33.15 9.84 19.89
N GLY A 214 33.26 10.05 21.21
CA GLY A 214 33.68 9.03 22.16
C GLY A 214 32.57 8.25 22.88
N LYS A 215 31.34 8.78 23.01
CA LYS A 215 30.37 8.24 24.00
C LYS A 215 28.87 8.27 23.67
N GLY A 216 28.39 8.70 22.49
CA GLY A 216 26.95 8.58 22.24
C GLY A 216 26.41 9.02 20.87
N ILE A 217 25.20 8.55 20.57
CA ILE A 217 24.38 9.00 19.45
C ILE A 217 23.76 10.36 19.83
N PRO A 218 24.10 11.47 19.16
CA PRO A 218 23.57 12.79 19.50
C PRO A 218 22.05 12.85 19.30
N THR A 219 21.35 13.65 20.11
CA THR A 219 19.89 13.80 19.94
C THR A 219 19.59 14.80 18.81
N VAL A 220 18.45 14.61 18.14
CA VAL A 220 17.97 15.53 17.08
C VAL A 220 17.89 16.97 17.59
N LYS A 221 17.40 17.16 18.82
CA LYS A 221 17.34 18.46 19.49
C LYS A 221 18.72 19.08 19.65
N MET A 222 19.70 18.32 20.17
CA MET A 222 21.07 18.81 20.35
C MET A 222 21.72 19.20 19.02
N ILE A 223 21.54 18.40 17.95
CA ILE A 223 22.10 18.73 16.63
C ILE A 223 21.56 20.08 16.14
N LYS A 224 20.26 20.34 16.27
CA LYS A 224 19.62 21.60 15.86
C LYS A 224 20.07 22.79 16.70
N GLU A 225 20.23 22.61 18.00
CA GLU A 225 20.67 23.67 18.93
C GLU A 225 22.12 24.09 18.65
N ILE A 226 23.02 23.11 18.47
CA ILE A 226 24.45 23.37 18.23
C ILE A 226 24.69 23.94 16.84
N PHE A 227 23.99 23.43 15.82
CA PHE A 227 24.15 23.88 14.43
C PHE A 227 22.95 24.70 13.98
N SER A 228 22.56 25.73 14.73
CA SER A 228 21.49 26.64 14.27
C SER A 228 21.94 27.50 13.09
N ASP A 229 21.00 28.05 12.33
CA ASP A 229 21.31 28.93 11.18
C ASP A 229 22.00 30.25 11.57
N ARG A 230 22.08 30.54 12.87
CA ARG A 230 22.74 31.72 13.44
C ARG A 230 24.20 31.47 13.84
N VAL A 231 24.65 30.22 13.84
CA VAL A 231 26.02 29.87 14.26
C VAL A 231 26.98 30.12 13.09
N GLN A 232 28.04 30.87 13.36
CA GLN A 232 29.16 31.06 12.44
C GLN A 232 30.34 30.22 12.95
N LEU A 233 30.89 29.38 12.06
CA LEU A 233 32.03 28.53 12.34
C LEU A 233 33.16 28.91 11.39
N ASP A 234 34.40 28.98 11.89
CA ASP A 234 35.57 29.11 11.03
C ASP A 234 36.03 27.72 10.55
N PHE A 235 36.10 27.54 9.24
CA PHE A 235 36.52 26.29 8.61
C PHE A 235 37.94 26.42 8.06
N SER A 236 38.92 26.58 8.96
CA SER A 236 40.32 26.81 8.60
C SER A 236 40.94 25.63 7.80
N GLY A 237 40.32 24.44 7.87
CA GLY A 237 40.69 23.23 7.15
C GLY A 237 40.17 23.15 5.71
N THR A 238 39.52 24.20 5.19
CA THR A 238 38.92 24.23 3.85
C THR A 238 39.82 24.84 2.77
N LEU A 239 39.47 24.57 1.51
CA LEU A 239 40.10 25.11 0.32
C LEU A 239 39.14 26.10 -0.38
N SER A 240 39.49 27.38 -0.39
CA SER A 240 38.76 28.43 -1.11
C SER A 240 39.62 29.05 -2.20
N LEU A 241 39.26 28.83 -3.47
CA LEU A 241 39.95 29.42 -4.62
C LEU A 241 39.25 30.71 -5.06
N LYS A 242 40.02 31.76 -5.35
CA LYS A 242 39.47 33.01 -5.89
C LYS A 242 39.04 32.82 -7.35
N SER A 243 37.89 33.38 -7.73
CA SER A 243 37.25 33.21 -9.04
C SER A 243 38.03 33.81 -10.23
N ASN A 244 39.04 34.65 -9.96
CA ASN A 244 39.84 35.35 -10.97
C ASN A 244 41.22 34.73 -11.25
N LEU A 245 41.52 33.55 -10.70
CA LEU A 245 42.82 32.89 -10.88
C LEU A 245 42.90 32.08 -12.17
N THR A 246 44.07 32.08 -12.81
CA THR A 246 44.37 31.17 -13.92
C THR A 246 44.48 29.72 -13.43
N VAL A 247 44.26 28.73 -14.30
CA VAL A 247 44.36 27.30 -13.94
C VAL A 247 45.71 26.97 -13.28
N ALA A 248 46.81 27.55 -13.74
CA ALA A 248 48.13 27.34 -13.14
C ALA A 248 48.24 27.89 -11.70
N GLN A 249 47.64 29.06 -11.43
CA GLN A 249 47.58 29.64 -10.08
C GLN A 249 46.64 28.86 -9.16
N GLN A 250 45.56 28.29 -9.70
CA GLN A 250 44.66 27.41 -8.97
C GLN A 250 45.37 26.11 -8.57
N VAL A 251 46.12 25.47 -9.50
CA VAL A 251 46.95 24.30 -9.19
C VAL A 251 47.94 24.61 -8.07
N GLN A 252 48.64 25.74 -8.13
CA GLN A 252 49.60 26.12 -7.07
C GLN A 252 48.91 26.27 -5.71
N SER A 253 47.73 26.90 -5.67
CA SER A 253 46.95 27.05 -4.43
C SER A 253 46.49 25.71 -3.85
N VAL A 254 46.12 24.75 -4.70
CA VAL A 254 45.77 23.38 -4.30
C VAL A 254 47.00 22.62 -3.76
N LEU A 255 48.16 22.76 -4.40
CA LEU A 255 49.40 22.15 -3.94
C LEU A 255 49.87 22.72 -2.59
N ASP A 256 49.76 24.02 -2.40
CA ASP A 256 50.09 24.68 -1.13
C ASP A 256 49.14 24.25 -0.02
N PHE A 257 47.85 24.08 -0.32
CA PHE A 257 46.87 23.50 0.60
C PHE A 257 47.22 22.05 0.96
N ALA A 258 47.54 21.20 -0.03
CA ALA A 258 47.92 19.81 0.20
C ALA A 258 49.16 19.69 1.09
N ARG A 259 50.16 20.56 0.91
CA ARG A 259 51.35 20.64 1.78
C ARG A 259 50.99 21.06 3.20
N ARG A 260 50.12 22.07 3.37
CA ARG A 260 49.67 22.54 4.70
C ARG A 260 48.97 21.44 5.49
N LYS A 261 48.14 20.64 4.83
CA LYS A 261 47.42 19.50 5.43
C LYS A 261 48.23 18.20 5.48
N ASN A 262 49.51 18.21 5.04
CA ASN A 262 50.37 17.02 4.92
C ASN A 262 49.75 15.86 4.12
N LEU A 263 49.01 16.17 3.05
CA LEU A 263 48.32 15.16 2.23
C LEU A 263 49.30 14.43 1.32
N THR A 264 49.51 13.15 1.60
CA THR A 264 50.25 12.21 0.73
C THR A 264 49.37 11.68 -0.40
N ALA A 265 49.98 11.11 -1.44
CA ALA A 265 49.23 10.45 -2.51
C ALA A 265 48.34 9.32 -1.97
N GLU A 266 48.82 8.57 -0.97
CA GLU A 266 48.07 7.48 -0.34
C GLU A 266 46.85 8.00 0.44
N GLN A 267 47.01 9.08 1.21
CA GLN A 267 45.87 9.73 1.88
C GLN A 267 44.89 10.29 0.85
N LEU A 268 45.36 10.95 -0.21
CA LEU A 268 44.47 11.48 -1.25
C LEU A 268 43.68 10.40 -1.98
N ARG A 269 44.21 9.18 -2.14
CA ARG A 269 43.46 8.04 -2.69
C ARG A 269 42.25 7.67 -1.83
N GLN A 270 42.32 7.92 -0.53
CA GLN A 270 41.20 7.70 0.41
C GLN A 270 40.26 8.91 0.49
N GLU A 271 40.70 10.09 0.04
CA GLU A 271 39.95 11.35 0.17
C GLU A 271 39.21 11.77 -1.10
N ILE A 272 39.72 11.44 -2.29
CA ILE A 272 39.11 11.82 -3.58
C ILE A 272 39.04 10.63 -4.56
N PRO A 273 38.02 10.55 -5.43
CA PRO A 273 37.90 9.48 -6.44
C PRO A 273 39.08 9.53 -7.43
N ALA A 274 39.94 8.50 -7.45
CA ALA A 274 41.10 8.43 -8.34
C ALA A 274 41.14 7.10 -9.11
N THR A 275 41.32 7.16 -10.43
CA THR A 275 41.09 6.01 -11.34
C THR A 275 42.34 5.52 -12.08
N SER A 276 43.55 6.01 -11.80
CA SER A 276 44.76 5.50 -12.48
C SER A 276 45.98 5.47 -11.54
N PRO A 277 46.66 4.31 -11.40
CA PRO A 277 47.89 4.22 -10.62
C PRO A 277 48.94 5.25 -11.08
N GLY A 278 49.51 6.03 -10.16
CA GLY A 278 50.57 7.01 -10.47
C GLY A 278 50.07 8.42 -10.84
N LEU A 279 48.76 8.61 -11.05
CA LEU A 279 48.21 9.91 -11.46
C LEU A 279 48.27 10.95 -10.34
N LEU A 280 47.98 10.57 -9.10
CA LEU A 280 48.00 11.50 -7.96
C LEU A 280 49.43 11.92 -7.62
N GLU A 281 50.39 11.00 -7.72
CA GLU A 281 51.82 11.27 -7.56
C GLU A 281 52.31 12.31 -8.58
N LYS A 282 51.90 12.17 -9.85
CA LYS A 282 52.18 13.13 -10.93
C LYS A 282 51.50 14.49 -10.69
N LEU A 283 50.25 14.50 -10.25
CA LEU A 283 49.49 15.73 -9.97
C LEU A 283 50.08 16.52 -8.79
N LEU A 284 50.52 15.83 -7.72
CA LEU A 284 51.17 16.45 -6.57
C LEU A 284 52.54 17.06 -6.90
N GLN A 285 53.20 16.58 -7.96
CA GLN A 285 54.44 17.17 -8.50
C GLN A 285 54.18 18.35 -9.45
N GLY A 286 52.91 18.63 -9.79
CA GLY A 286 52.52 19.71 -10.70
C GLY A 286 52.65 19.36 -12.19
N GLU A 287 52.84 18.08 -12.53
CA GLU A 287 53.13 17.62 -13.90
C GLU A 287 51.88 17.19 -14.69
N GLY A 288 50.68 17.48 -14.19
CA GLY A 288 49.41 17.14 -14.84
C GLY A 288 49.11 17.92 -16.12
N SER A 289 48.39 17.31 -17.05
CA SER A 289 47.82 17.98 -18.22
C SER A 289 46.70 18.97 -17.83
N LYS A 290 46.31 19.85 -18.75
CA LYS A 290 45.27 20.87 -18.48
C LYS A 290 43.91 20.28 -18.08
N SER A 291 43.53 19.13 -18.64
CA SER A 291 42.29 18.41 -18.28
C SER A 291 42.41 17.72 -16.93
N GLU A 292 43.52 17.01 -16.68
CA GLU A 292 43.81 16.33 -15.40
C GLU A 292 43.84 17.34 -14.25
N ASN A 293 44.53 18.49 -14.42
CA ASN A 293 44.60 19.55 -13.42
C ASN A 293 43.23 20.16 -13.12
N LYS A 294 42.39 20.39 -14.14
CA LYS A 294 41.02 20.89 -13.91
C LYS A 294 40.18 19.91 -13.10
N ARG A 295 40.27 18.62 -13.40
CA ARG A 295 39.55 17.58 -12.66
C ARG A 295 40.07 17.49 -11.22
N PHE A 296 41.39 17.52 -11.02
CA PHE A 296 42.01 17.51 -9.70
C PHE A 296 41.59 18.71 -8.85
N ILE A 297 41.58 19.91 -9.43
CA ILE A 297 41.08 21.13 -8.76
C ILE A 297 39.62 20.93 -8.34
N ALA A 298 38.75 20.47 -9.24
CA ALA A 298 37.34 20.26 -8.93
C ALA A 298 37.14 19.29 -7.76
N LEU A 299 37.81 18.13 -7.79
CA LEU A 299 37.73 17.12 -6.73
C LEU A 299 38.23 17.65 -5.38
N MET A 300 39.35 18.38 -5.37
CA MET A 300 39.89 18.98 -4.15
C MET A 300 38.99 20.09 -3.60
N GLN A 301 38.40 20.93 -4.46
CA GLN A 301 37.46 21.96 -4.06
C GLN A 301 36.16 21.37 -3.50
N GLU A 302 35.67 20.29 -4.09
CA GLU A 302 34.48 19.59 -3.61
C GLU A 302 34.74 18.99 -2.22
N ARG A 303 35.81 18.20 -2.07
CA ARG A 303 36.20 17.56 -0.80
C ARG A 303 36.45 18.53 0.35
N TYR A 304 37.14 19.63 0.08
CA TYR A 304 37.54 20.59 1.11
C TYR A 304 36.72 21.89 1.05
N SER A 305 35.50 21.85 0.52
CA SER A 305 34.59 23.00 0.57
C SER A 305 34.07 23.27 1.98
N ALA A 306 33.79 24.54 2.31
CA ALA A 306 33.16 24.90 3.58
C ALA A 306 31.67 24.52 3.57
N PRO A 307 31.22 23.62 4.45
CA PRO A 307 29.85 23.16 4.46
C PRO A 307 28.95 24.20 5.15
N SER A 308 27.70 24.27 4.70
CA SER A 308 26.69 25.05 5.43
C SER A 308 26.28 24.36 6.73
N THR A 309 25.75 25.10 7.70
CA THR A 309 25.16 24.51 8.91
C THR A 309 23.99 23.58 8.57
N LYS A 310 23.23 23.86 7.49
CA LYS A 310 22.20 22.95 6.96
C LYS A 310 22.80 21.61 6.55
N THR A 311 23.89 21.62 5.79
CA THR A 311 24.62 20.42 5.36
C THR A 311 25.11 19.62 6.56
N ILE A 312 25.73 20.28 7.54
CA ILE A 312 26.21 19.60 8.77
C ILE A 312 25.06 18.91 9.51
N ARG A 313 23.93 19.62 9.72
CA ARG A 313 22.74 19.02 10.36
C ARG A 313 22.25 17.81 9.60
N GLN A 314 22.10 17.92 8.28
CA GLN A 314 21.59 16.85 7.42
C GLN A 314 22.46 15.59 7.53
N ARG A 315 23.79 15.71 7.37
CA ARG A 315 24.72 14.58 7.45
C ARG A 315 24.71 13.92 8.82
N LEU A 316 24.71 14.72 9.90
CA LEU A 316 24.62 14.19 11.26
C LEU A 316 23.29 13.46 11.51
N LEU A 317 22.18 13.96 10.98
CA LEU A 317 20.87 13.32 11.14
C LEU A 317 20.80 11.97 10.40
N VAL A 318 21.33 11.89 9.18
CA VAL A 318 21.41 10.63 8.42
C VAL A 318 22.34 9.63 9.11
N ALA A 319 23.55 10.05 9.48
CA ALA A 319 24.49 9.20 10.22
C ALA A 319 23.88 8.67 11.52
N ARG A 320 23.20 9.55 12.28
CA ARG A 320 22.49 9.19 13.50
C ARG A 320 21.39 8.16 13.23
N MET A 321 20.59 8.35 12.18
CA MET A 321 19.52 7.43 11.79
C MET A 321 20.08 6.05 11.46
N VAL A 322 21.10 5.96 10.60
CA VAL A 322 21.68 4.66 10.21
C VAL A 322 22.33 3.97 11.41
N GLN A 323 23.04 4.72 12.26
CA GLN A 323 23.65 4.17 13.47
C GLN A 323 22.61 3.66 14.49
N ASP A 324 21.54 4.41 14.74
CA ASP A 324 20.44 3.98 15.62
C ASP A 324 19.73 2.76 15.05
N GLY A 325 19.42 2.77 13.74
CA GLY A 325 18.82 1.66 13.02
C GLY A 325 19.66 0.38 13.12
N TYR A 326 20.97 0.49 12.89
CA TYR A 326 21.91 -0.62 13.05
C TYR A 326 21.86 -1.23 14.45
N VAL A 327 21.99 -0.40 15.50
CA VAL A 327 21.96 -0.87 16.90
C VAL A 327 20.65 -1.58 17.23
N ARG A 328 19.51 -1.02 16.80
CA ARG A 328 18.19 -1.63 17.01
C ARG A 328 18.03 -2.92 16.23
N LEU A 329 18.53 -2.98 15.00
CA LEU A 329 18.44 -4.16 14.14
C LEU A 329 19.28 -5.32 14.66
N VAL A 330 20.52 -5.07 15.13
CA VAL A 330 21.36 -6.09 15.78
C VAL A 330 20.60 -6.70 16.96
N LYS A 331 20.00 -5.86 17.81
CA LYS A 331 19.22 -6.33 18.96
C LYS A 331 17.95 -7.10 18.57
N ALA A 332 17.31 -6.72 17.46
CA ALA A 332 16.09 -7.37 16.96
C ALA A 332 16.36 -8.75 16.36
N LEU A 333 17.49 -8.94 15.68
CA LEU A 333 17.92 -10.24 15.14
C LEU A 333 18.61 -11.11 16.20
N HIS A 334 19.40 -10.49 17.08
CA HIS A 334 20.19 -11.15 18.12
C HIS A 334 20.20 -10.35 19.43
N SER A 335 19.29 -10.69 20.35
CA SER A 335 19.15 -9.97 21.62
C SER A 335 20.39 -9.97 22.52
N ASN A 336 21.27 -10.97 22.37
CA ASN A 336 22.47 -11.17 23.19
C ASN A 336 23.77 -10.66 22.53
N VAL A 337 23.73 -10.18 21.29
CA VAL A 337 24.93 -9.76 20.55
C VAL A 337 25.16 -8.27 20.73
N LYS A 338 26.40 -7.89 21.06
CA LYS A 338 26.79 -6.48 21.15
C LYS A 338 26.93 -5.89 19.74
N PRO A 339 26.42 -4.67 19.47
CA PRO A 339 26.60 -4.03 18.17
C PRO A 339 28.05 -3.82 17.74
N SER A 340 29.00 -3.79 18.68
CA SER A 340 30.43 -3.69 18.38
C SER A 340 31.10 -5.02 18.01
N ASN A 341 30.34 -6.13 17.95
CA ASN A 341 30.87 -7.44 17.58
C ASN A 341 31.21 -7.46 16.09
N LEU A 342 32.46 -7.82 15.78
CA LEU A 342 33.01 -7.84 14.43
C LEU A 342 32.79 -9.17 13.71
N ASN A 343 32.36 -10.23 14.41
CA ASN A 343 32.12 -11.53 13.81
C ASN A 343 30.81 -11.51 12.99
N PRO A 344 30.85 -11.62 11.65
CA PRO A 344 29.65 -11.57 10.81
C PRO A 344 28.71 -12.75 11.01
N ASN A 345 29.17 -13.85 11.62
CA ASN A 345 28.32 -14.99 11.97
C ASN A 345 27.52 -14.80 13.25
N GLU A 346 27.99 -13.96 14.16
CA GLU A 346 27.24 -13.58 15.36
C GLU A 346 26.46 -12.28 15.12
N ASN A 347 27.05 -11.34 14.40
CA ASN A 347 26.45 -10.07 14.01
C ASN A 347 26.05 -10.10 12.54
N LYS A 348 24.95 -10.80 12.26
CA LYS A 348 24.45 -11.02 10.90
C LYS A 348 24.13 -9.72 10.14
N VAL A 349 23.92 -8.60 10.83
CA VAL A 349 23.73 -7.28 10.19
C VAL A 349 24.94 -6.89 9.35
N LEU A 350 26.16 -7.30 9.71
CA LEU A 350 27.36 -7.04 8.91
C LEU A 350 27.25 -7.62 7.49
N GLN A 351 26.64 -8.80 7.33
CA GLN A 351 26.41 -9.39 6.01
C GLN A 351 25.42 -8.54 5.17
N LEU A 352 24.39 -7.97 5.79
CA LEU A 352 23.47 -7.06 5.11
C LEU A 352 24.17 -5.77 4.64
N LEU A 353 25.14 -5.27 5.40
CA LEU A 353 25.93 -4.09 5.00
C LEU A 353 26.78 -4.39 3.76
N GLU A 354 27.34 -5.60 3.66
CA GLU A 354 28.10 -6.01 2.47
C GLU A 354 27.19 -6.19 1.24
N VAL A 355 26.00 -6.78 1.40
CA VAL A 355 24.99 -6.84 0.34
C VAL A 355 24.62 -5.44 -0.15
N TYR A 356 24.34 -4.51 0.78
CA TYR A 356 24.04 -3.12 0.44
C TYR A 356 25.20 -2.50 -0.35
N ARG A 357 26.43 -2.62 0.15
CA ARG A 357 27.62 -2.01 -0.45
C ARG A 357 27.85 -2.53 -1.87
N TYR A 358 27.75 -3.85 -2.07
CA TYR A 358 27.88 -4.48 -3.37
C TYR A 358 26.84 -3.94 -4.37
N VAL A 359 25.56 -3.95 -4.00
CA VAL A 359 24.47 -3.49 -4.88
C VAL A 359 24.59 -2.00 -5.20
N TYR A 360 24.88 -1.17 -4.18
CA TYR A 360 25.03 0.27 -4.35
C TYR A 360 26.18 0.58 -5.32
N ASN A 361 27.38 0.03 -5.06
CA ASN A 361 28.55 0.30 -5.88
C ASN A 361 28.37 -0.20 -7.31
N LEU A 362 27.82 -1.41 -7.50
CA LEU A 362 27.57 -1.94 -8.83
C LEU A 362 26.58 -1.08 -9.63
N THR A 363 25.59 -0.48 -8.96
CA THR A 363 24.63 0.45 -9.58
C THR A 363 25.32 1.76 -10.00
N ILE A 364 26.16 2.34 -9.14
CA ILE A 364 26.94 3.54 -9.46
C ILE A 364 27.91 3.26 -10.63
N GLU A 365 28.57 2.10 -10.65
CA GLU A 365 29.45 1.68 -11.74
C GLU A 365 28.67 1.51 -13.05
N ALA A 366 27.50 0.87 -13.02
CA ALA A 366 26.63 0.71 -14.19
C ALA A 366 26.25 2.06 -14.80
N TYR A 367 25.84 3.01 -13.96
CA TYR A 367 25.50 4.37 -14.38
C TYR A 367 26.73 5.10 -14.95
N GLY A 368 27.89 4.98 -14.32
CA GLY A 368 29.14 5.59 -14.81
C GLY A 368 29.56 5.07 -16.19
N GLU A 369 29.38 3.76 -16.45
CA GLU A 369 29.78 3.13 -17.71
C GLU A 369 28.74 3.31 -18.84
N ARG A 370 27.45 3.29 -18.52
CA ARG A 370 26.36 3.22 -19.51
C ARG A 370 25.20 4.19 -19.31
N GLY A 371 25.14 4.93 -18.20
CA GLY A 371 24.06 5.88 -17.90
C GLY A 371 23.93 7.02 -18.92
N HIS A 372 25.01 7.40 -19.60
CA HIS A 372 24.97 8.38 -20.70
C HIS A 372 24.28 7.86 -21.98
N ALA A 373 24.18 6.54 -22.15
CA ALA A 373 23.60 5.93 -23.35
C ALA A 373 22.08 5.79 -23.22
N SER A 374 21.61 5.02 -22.23
CA SER A 374 20.20 4.93 -21.84
C SER A 374 20.05 4.11 -20.56
N GLU A 375 18.92 4.28 -19.87
CA GLU A 375 18.51 3.46 -18.71
C GLU A 375 18.51 1.95 -19.05
N ALA A 376 18.14 1.58 -20.28
CA ALA A 376 18.11 0.17 -20.70
C ALA A 376 19.52 -0.44 -20.82
N GLU A 377 20.49 0.32 -21.34
CA GLU A 377 21.89 -0.14 -21.43
C GLU A 377 22.56 -0.23 -20.06
N GLU A 378 22.28 0.73 -19.18
CA GLU A 378 22.71 0.70 -17.78
C GLU A 378 22.17 -0.52 -17.03
N ASN A 379 20.86 -0.74 -17.10
CA ASN A 379 20.19 -1.87 -16.45
C ASN A 379 20.73 -3.21 -16.95
N LYS A 380 21.00 -3.31 -18.25
CA LYS A 380 21.63 -4.49 -18.84
C LYS A 380 23.05 -4.71 -18.32
N TRP A 381 23.86 -3.64 -18.27
CA TRP A 381 25.23 -3.73 -17.74
C TRP A 381 25.22 -4.21 -16.29
N PHE A 382 24.33 -3.67 -15.45
CA PHE A 382 24.19 -4.11 -14.07
C PHE A 382 23.95 -5.61 -13.98
N GLU A 383 23.02 -6.15 -14.76
CA GLU A 383 22.71 -7.59 -14.75
C GLU A 383 23.83 -8.46 -15.30
N ASP A 384 24.49 -8.04 -16.39
CA ASP A 384 25.59 -8.78 -17.02
C ASP A 384 26.79 -8.97 -16.07
N HIS A 385 26.89 -8.15 -15.01
CA HIS A 385 27.95 -8.20 -13.99
C HIS A 385 27.54 -8.92 -12.69
N LEU A 386 26.33 -9.48 -12.63
CA LEU A 386 25.89 -10.30 -11.49
C LEU A 386 26.25 -11.78 -11.69
N PRO A 387 26.83 -12.45 -10.67
CA PRO A 387 27.02 -13.89 -10.72
C PRO A 387 25.66 -14.62 -10.62
N PRO A 388 25.48 -15.79 -11.26
CA PRO A 388 24.20 -16.50 -11.31
C PRO A 388 23.56 -16.80 -9.95
N TRP A 389 24.37 -17.08 -8.92
CA TRP A 389 23.85 -17.39 -7.59
C TRP A 389 23.23 -16.17 -6.88
N LEU A 390 23.61 -14.96 -7.29
CA LEU A 390 23.01 -13.71 -6.81
C LEU A 390 21.77 -13.35 -7.63
N SER A 391 21.85 -13.41 -8.97
CA SER A 391 20.73 -13.02 -9.84
C SER A 391 19.53 -13.97 -9.73
N GLU A 392 19.75 -15.28 -9.61
CA GLU A 392 18.67 -16.28 -9.44
C GLU A 392 18.27 -16.52 -7.97
N GLY A 393 18.84 -15.75 -7.05
CA GLY A 393 18.72 -15.94 -5.61
C GLY A 393 18.52 -14.63 -4.86
N LEU A 394 19.59 -14.18 -4.19
CA LEU A 394 19.55 -13.08 -3.23
C LEU A 394 19.07 -11.73 -3.82
N LEU A 395 19.43 -11.44 -5.08
CA LEU A 395 19.21 -10.14 -5.72
C LEU A 395 18.07 -10.17 -6.75
N LEU A 396 17.23 -11.20 -6.72
CA LEU A 396 16.11 -11.38 -7.64
C LEU A 396 15.14 -10.19 -7.65
N SER A 397 14.92 -9.57 -6.48
CA SER A 397 14.02 -8.43 -6.30
C SER A 397 14.44 -7.16 -7.05
N ILE A 398 15.69 -7.09 -7.50
CA ILE A 398 16.26 -5.89 -8.12
C ILE A 398 16.71 -6.14 -9.56
N LEU A 399 16.23 -7.18 -10.24
CA LEU A 399 16.56 -7.43 -11.66
C LEU A 399 15.60 -6.66 -12.61
N PRO A 400 16.09 -5.67 -13.36
CA PRO A 400 15.30 -4.97 -14.39
C PRO A 400 14.58 -5.89 -15.38
N SER A 401 15.22 -6.97 -15.84
CA SER A 401 14.70 -7.93 -16.81
C SER A 401 13.50 -8.72 -16.28
N ARG A 402 13.33 -8.80 -14.97
CA ARG A 402 12.23 -9.51 -14.28
C ARG A 402 11.24 -8.59 -13.59
N ILE A 403 11.21 -7.30 -13.90
CA ILE A 403 10.33 -6.33 -13.20
C ILE A 403 8.84 -6.75 -13.14
N GLN A 404 8.37 -7.53 -14.11
CA GLN A 404 6.98 -8.03 -14.17
C GLN A 404 6.72 -9.27 -13.28
N THR A 405 7.74 -10.05 -12.96
CA THR A 405 7.62 -11.36 -12.29
C THR A 405 8.37 -11.45 -10.96
N ALA A 406 9.38 -10.60 -10.74
CA ALA A 406 10.28 -10.63 -9.60
C ALA A 406 9.56 -10.67 -8.25
N ASN A 407 8.48 -9.88 -8.08
CA ASN A 407 7.72 -9.88 -6.82
C ASN A 407 7.11 -11.26 -6.51
N ALA A 408 6.56 -11.94 -7.52
CA ALA A 408 5.98 -13.27 -7.35
C ALA A 408 7.07 -14.31 -7.08
N GLU A 409 8.19 -14.25 -7.81
CA GLU A 409 9.31 -15.19 -7.63
C GLU A 409 10.00 -15.01 -6.27
N VAL A 410 10.13 -13.78 -5.77
CA VAL A 410 10.66 -13.50 -4.43
C VAL A 410 9.70 -14.02 -3.36
N ALA A 411 8.38 -13.84 -3.54
CA ALA A 411 7.40 -14.36 -2.60
C ALA A 411 7.39 -15.90 -2.54
N GLU A 412 7.55 -16.57 -3.68
CA GLU A 412 7.74 -18.02 -3.77
C GLU A 412 9.02 -18.46 -3.05
N LEU A 413 10.14 -17.79 -3.32
CA LEU A 413 11.43 -18.05 -2.65
C LEU A 413 11.32 -17.91 -1.14
N LEU A 414 10.70 -16.83 -0.65
CA LEU A 414 10.50 -16.61 0.79
C LEU A 414 9.57 -17.65 1.39
N THR A 415 8.49 -18.02 0.70
CA THR A 415 7.54 -19.04 1.14
C THR A 415 8.21 -20.40 1.30
N ASP A 416 8.98 -20.83 0.30
CA ASP A 416 9.75 -22.08 0.34
C ASP A 416 10.76 -22.08 1.50
N LYS A 417 11.45 -20.96 1.71
CA LYS A 417 12.38 -20.82 2.83
C LYS A 417 11.67 -20.92 4.17
N PHE A 418 10.52 -20.25 4.33
CA PHE A 418 9.77 -20.27 5.59
C PHE A 418 9.13 -21.63 5.87
N GLN A 419 8.73 -22.37 4.84
CA GLN A 419 8.22 -23.74 4.98
C GLN A 419 9.30 -24.70 5.47
N ALA A 420 10.55 -24.51 5.03
CA ALA A 420 11.67 -25.36 5.44
C ALA A 420 12.14 -25.15 6.90
N LEU A 421 11.69 -24.06 7.57
CA LEU A 421 12.11 -23.72 8.93
C LEU A 421 11.18 -24.33 9.98
N THR A 422 11.76 -24.89 11.04
CA THR A 422 11.04 -25.41 12.21
C THR A 422 11.05 -24.45 13.41
N GLY A 423 11.64 -23.25 13.23
CA GLY A 423 11.71 -22.16 14.20
C GLY A 423 12.88 -22.25 15.18
N LYS A 424 13.58 -23.39 15.23
CA LYS A 424 14.71 -23.62 16.15
C LYS A 424 16.08 -23.35 15.53
N GLU A 425 16.13 -23.11 14.23
CA GLU A 425 17.36 -22.90 13.47
C GLU A 425 17.92 -21.49 13.66
N SER A 426 19.24 -21.38 13.72
CA SER A 426 19.94 -20.09 13.67
C SER A 426 19.81 -19.44 12.29
N LEU A 427 19.93 -18.11 12.22
CA LEU A 427 19.95 -17.37 10.96
C LEU A 427 21.08 -17.86 10.03
N GLU A 428 20.74 -18.27 8.81
CA GLU A 428 21.70 -18.68 7.79
C GLU A 428 22.56 -17.49 7.31
N SER A 429 23.84 -17.74 7.00
CA SER A 429 24.65 -16.75 6.25
C SER A 429 24.10 -16.57 4.84
N VAL A 430 23.99 -15.31 4.39
CA VAL A 430 23.53 -14.91 3.05
C VAL A 430 24.64 -14.28 2.22
N TRP A 431 25.77 -13.95 2.85
CA TRP A 431 26.92 -13.32 2.21
C TRP A 431 28.22 -13.97 2.71
N PRO A 432 29.23 -14.16 1.83
CA PRO A 432 30.54 -14.66 2.26
C PRO A 432 31.28 -13.58 3.06
N CYS A 433 31.66 -13.89 4.30
CA CYS A 433 32.52 -13.03 5.11
C CYS A 433 33.69 -13.83 5.71
N ASP A 434 34.88 -13.22 5.74
CA ASP A 434 36.18 -13.81 6.12
C ASP A 434 36.12 -14.91 7.19
N GLY A 435 36.19 -16.17 6.75
CA GLY A 435 36.18 -17.37 7.59
C GLY A 435 35.06 -18.37 7.27
N ASP A 436 33.98 -17.93 6.62
CA ASP A 436 33.01 -18.84 5.99
C ASP A 436 33.61 -19.38 4.69
N ASN A 437 33.45 -20.68 4.42
CA ASN A 437 33.87 -21.27 3.16
C ASN A 437 32.98 -20.69 2.04
N GLU A 438 33.41 -19.61 1.39
CA GLU A 438 32.69 -18.92 0.31
C GLU A 438 32.16 -19.91 -0.74
N GLU A 439 32.97 -20.92 -1.06
CA GLU A 439 32.61 -22.01 -1.97
C GLU A 439 31.42 -22.83 -1.46
N GLU A 440 31.32 -23.08 -0.14
CA GLU A 440 30.20 -23.79 0.48
C GLU A 440 28.90 -23.00 0.38
N LEU A 441 28.93 -21.69 0.65
CA LEU A 441 27.75 -20.83 0.52
C LEU A 441 27.28 -20.76 -0.93
N ILE A 442 28.19 -20.51 -1.86
CA ILE A 442 27.86 -20.42 -3.30
C ILE A 442 27.31 -21.76 -3.79
N ASN A 443 27.95 -22.88 -3.48
CA ASN A 443 27.49 -24.21 -3.90
C ASN A 443 26.12 -24.56 -3.30
N ARG A 444 25.87 -24.18 -2.04
CA ARG A 444 24.55 -24.34 -1.40
C ARG A 444 23.46 -23.57 -2.18
N GLU A 445 23.70 -22.30 -2.51
CA GLU A 445 22.71 -21.51 -3.24
C GLU A 445 22.53 -21.99 -4.69
N LEU A 446 23.61 -22.37 -5.40
CA LEU A 446 23.52 -22.97 -6.73
C LEU A 446 22.73 -24.29 -6.73
N THR A 447 22.90 -25.12 -5.70
CA THR A 447 22.12 -26.36 -5.55
C THR A 447 20.63 -26.03 -5.36
N ARG A 448 20.30 -25.08 -4.48
CA ARG A 448 18.91 -24.62 -4.27
C ARG A 448 18.29 -24.01 -5.53
N ILE A 449 19.07 -23.27 -6.33
CA ILE A 449 18.63 -22.73 -7.62
C ILE A 449 18.35 -23.89 -8.58
N ALA A 450 19.27 -24.85 -8.72
CA ALA A 450 19.08 -25.99 -9.61
C ALA A 450 17.85 -26.83 -9.23
N GLU A 451 17.63 -27.07 -7.93
CA GLU A 451 16.44 -27.76 -7.42
C GLU A 451 15.14 -27.02 -7.73
N ARG A 452 15.11 -25.69 -7.60
CA ARG A 452 13.93 -24.88 -7.96
C ARG A 452 13.66 -24.91 -9.46
N THR A 453 14.69 -24.71 -10.28
CA THR A 453 14.57 -24.78 -11.75
C THR A 453 14.06 -26.16 -12.18
N ASP A 454 14.60 -27.25 -11.62
CA ASP A 454 14.14 -28.60 -11.93
C ASP A 454 12.68 -28.85 -11.51
N LYS A 455 12.26 -28.32 -10.35
CA LYS A 455 10.84 -28.36 -9.92
C LYS A 455 9.93 -27.62 -10.91
N HIS A 456 10.29 -26.41 -11.33
CA HIS A 456 9.50 -25.63 -12.29
C HIS A 456 9.41 -26.34 -13.65
N ASP A 457 10.54 -26.81 -14.18
CA ASP A 457 10.59 -27.55 -15.45
C ASP A 457 9.76 -28.84 -15.38
N SER A 458 9.85 -29.56 -14.27
CA SER A 458 9.09 -30.79 -14.05
C SER A 458 7.59 -30.52 -13.96
N ARG A 459 7.19 -29.46 -13.26
CA ARG A 459 5.79 -29.00 -13.21
C ARG A 459 5.27 -28.68 -14.60
N ALA A 460 5.99 -27.87 -15.38
CA ALA A 460 5.57 -27.46 -16.73
C ALA A 460 5.40 -28.67 -17.66
N LYS A 461 6.39 -29.58 -17.67
CA LYS A 461 6.34 -30.82 -18.45
C LYS A 461 5.18 -31.72 -18.03
N LEU A 462 4.96 -31.88 -16.72
CA LEU A 462 3.88 -32.72 -16.19
C LEU A 462 2.50 -32.14 -16.54
N ALA A 463 2.32 -30.82 -16.44
CA ALA A 463 1.09 -30.14 -16.84
C ALA A 463 0.76 -30.36 -18.31
N GLU A 464 1.76 -30.27 -19.20
CA GLU A 464 1.59 -30.55 -20.63
C GLU A 464 1.19 -32.01 -20.89
N MET A 465 1.89 -32.96 -20.26
CA MET A 465 1.62 -34.41 -20.43
C MET A 465 0.24 -34.81 -19.93
N VAL A 466 -0.15 -34.33 -18.76
CA VAL A 466 -1.45 -34.60 -18.14
C VAL A 466 -2.60 -34.00 -18.96
N SER A 467 -2.35 -32.90 -19.68
CA SER A 467 -3.33 -32.27 -20.57
C SER A 467 -3.51 -33.02 -21.90
N LYS A 468 -2.44 -33.66 -22.42
CA LYS A 468 -2.44 -34.35 -23.73
C LYS A 468 -2.70 -35.87 -23.65
N GLY A 469 -2.43 -36.48 -22.50
CA GLY A 469 -2.41 -37.93 -22.31
C GLY A 469 -3.37 -38.45 -21.24
N SER A 470 -3.12 -39.67 -20.75
CA SER A 470 -3.84 -40.21 -19.58
C SER A 470 -3.22 -39.63 -18.30
N PRO A 471 -3.95 -38.78 -17.53
CA PRO A 471 -3.42 -38.08 -16.36
C PRO A 471 -2.73 -39.03 -15.36
N TRP A 472 -3.39 -40.14 -15.06
CA TRP A 472 -2.96 -41.07 -14.02
C TRP A 472 -1.59 -41.70 -14.28
N ARG A 473 -1.30 -42.06 -15.54
CA ARG A 473 -0.03 -42.71 -15.91
C ARG A 473 1.16 -41.78 -15.69
N HIS A 474 1.00 -40.50 -16.02
CA HIS A 474 2.06 -39.50 -15.85
C HIS A 474 2.23 -39.10 -14.38
N LEU A 475 1.12 -38.96 -13.64
CA LEU A 475 1.14 -38.67 -12.20
C LEU A 475 1.79 -39.78 -11.37
N GLN A 476 1.64 -41.05 -11.76
CA GLN A 476 2.30 -42.16 -11.07
C GLN A 476 3.82 -42.15 -11.20
N ALA A 477 4.35 -41.56 -12.28
CA ALA A 477 5.79 -41.48 -12.51
C ALA A 477 6.49 -40.39 -11.69
N GLU A 478 5.73 -39.41 -11.18
CA GLU A 478 6.23 -38.36 -10.30
C GLU A 478 6.02 -38.75 -8.83
N SER A 479 7.03 -38.52 -8.01
CA SER A 479 7.03 -38.86 -6.57
C SER A 479 7.20 -37.65 -5.68
N ARG A 480 7.57 -36.48 -6.22
CA ARG A 480 7.75 -35.25 -5.45
C ARG A 480 6.39 -34.62 -5.16
N PHE A 481 6.05 -34.58 -3.88
CA PHE A 481 4.80 -34.02 -3.38
C PHE A 481 4.55 -32.58 -3.89
N GLN A 482 5.54 -31.70 -3.78
CA GLN A 482 5.42 -30.28 -4.15
C GLN A 482 5.06 -30.07 -5.63
N VAL A 483 5.68 -30.83 -6.55
CA VAL A 483 5.40 -30.73 -8.00
C VAL A 483 3.94 -31.09 -8.29
N ILE A 484 3.42 -32.14 -7.65
CA ILE A 484 2.04 -32.58 -7.83
C ILE A 484 1.06 -31.63 -7.11
N SER A 485 1.44 -31.06 -5.97
CA SER A 485 0.64 -30.09 -5.21
C SER A 485 0.38 -28.84 -6.03
N CYS A 486 1.42 -28.26 -6.63
CA CYS A 486 1.29 -27.11 -7.52
C CYS A 486 0.41 -27.43 -8.73
N LEU A 487 0.55 -28.62 -9.32
CA LEU A 487 -0.30 -29.06 -10.44
C LEU A 487 -1.76 -29.20 -10.01
N ALA A 488 -2.04 -29.74 -8.82
CA ALA A 488 -3.39 -29.93 -8.33
C ALA A 488 -4.13 -28.60 -8.06
N GLN A 489 -3.38 -27.53 -7.80
CA GLN A 489 -3.89 -26.17 -7.60
C GLN A 489 -3.96 -25.35 -8.91
N ASP A 490 -3.45 -25.89 -10.03
CA ASP A 490 -3.38 -25.19 -11.31
C ASP A 490 -4.75 -25.19 -12.02
N GLU A 491 -5.46 -24.06 -11.97
CA GLU A 491 -6.79 -23.92 -12.59
C GLU A 491 -6.79 -24.02 -14.13
N SER A 492 -5.62 -23.96 -14.78
CA SER A 492 -5.52 -24.08 -16.25
C SER A 492 -5.74 -25.52 -16.73
N ILE A 493 -5.58 -26.52 -15.86
CA ILE A 493 -5.77 -27.94 -16.20
C ILE A 493 -7.17 -28.44 -15.82
N ASN A 494 -7.66 -29.44 -16.55
CA ASN A 494 -9.01 -29.94 -16.37
C ASN A 494 -9.24 -30.61 -14.98
N ASN A 495 -10.49 -30.62 -14.50
CA ASN A 495 -10.83 -31.08 -13.15
C ASN A 495 -10.52 -32.55 -12.90
N LYS A 496 -10.61 -33.42 -13.92
CA LYS A 496 -10.27 -34.84 -13.78
C LYS A 496 -8.79 -35.04 -13.51
N ALA A 497 -7.94 -34.23 -14.14
CA ALA A 497 -6.51 -34.22 -13.90
C ALA A 497 -6.19 -33.70 -12.49
N ARG A 498 -6.83 -32.61 -12.03
CA ARG A 498 -6.67 -32.10 -10.67
C ARG A 498 -7.12 -33.11 -9.60
N GLU A 499 -8.24 -33.79 -9.83
CA GLU A 499 -8.72 -34.87 -8.95
C GLU A 499 -7.75 -36.05 -8.90
N ALA A 500 -7.22 -36.48 -10.06
CA ALA A 500 -6.20 -37.52 -10.12
C ALA A 500 -4.90 -37.11 -9.39
N ALA A 501 -4.50 -35.85 -9.51
CA ALA A 501 -3.35 -35.29 -8.77
C ALA A 501 -3.61 -35.28 -7.27
N GLY A 502 -4.81 -34.88 -6.83
CA GLY A 502 -5.23 -34.94 -5.42
C GLY A 502 -5.21 -36.37 -4.84
N ASN A 503 -5.67 -37.36 -5.60
CA ASN A 503 -5.57 -38.77 -5.19
C ASN A 503 -4.11 -39.21 -5.05
N ARG A 504 -3.25 -38.80 -5.99
CA ARG A 504 -1.82 -39.07 -5.94
C ARG A 504 -1.13 -38.41 -4.75
N LEU A 505 -1.51 -37.18 -4.39
CA LEU A 505 -0.99 -36.50 -3.20
C LEU A 505 -1.35 -37.24 -1.91
N ASN A 506 -2.56 -37.79 -1.81
CA ASN A 506 -2.95 -38.61 -0.66
C ASN A 506 -2.09 -39.87 -0.51
N GLU A 507 -1.63 -40.47 -1.61
CA GLU A 507 -0.72 -41.61 -1.58
C GLU A 507 0.70 -41.22 -1.12
N LEU A 508 1.14 -40.00 -1.46
CA LEU A 508 2.48 -39.50 -1.17
C LEU A 508 2.59 -38.81 0.19
N ALA A 509 1.48 -38.34 0.76
CA ALA A 509 1.48 -37.57 1.99
C ALA A 509 1.96 -38.40 3.19
N THR A 510 3.11 -38.04 3.72
CA THR A 510 3.75 -38.69 4.88
C THR A 510 3.69 -37.81 6.12
N SER A 511 3.97 -36.51 5.96
CA SER A 511 4.06 -35.56 7.07
C SER A 511 2.67 -35.06 7.51
N PRO A 512 2.52 -34.56 8.75
CA PRO A 512 1.28 -33.91 9.19
C PRO A 512 0.87 -32.74 8.28
N GLU A 513 1.84 -31.97 7.78
CA GLU A 513 1.60 -30.83 6.90
C GLU A 513 1.13 -31.26 5.50
N GLU A 514 1.76 -32.27 4.90
CA GLU A 514 1.35 -32.80 3.59
C GLU A 514 -0.10 -33.32 3.64
N LYS A 515 -0.47 -34.04 4.72
CA LYS A 515 -1.85 -34.49 4.94
C LYS A 515 -2.83 -33.32 5.06
N LEU A 516 -2.38 -32.24 5.71
CA LEU A 516 -3.18 -31.03 5.86
C LEU A 516 -3.42 -30.37 4.50
N GLN A 517 -2.38 -30.23 3.67
CA GLN A 517 -2.49 -29.69 2.31
C GLN A 517 -3.44 -30.54 1.44
N CYS A 518 -3.37 -31.88 1.53
CA CYS A 518 -4.32 -32.76 0.85
C CYS A 518 -5.78 -32.50 1.27
N GLY A 519 -6.03 -32.36 2.58
CA GLY A 519 -7.36 -32.05 3.09
C GLY A 519 -7.85 -30.66 2.66
N LEU A 520 -6.98 -29.64 2.66
CA LEU A 520 -7.34 -28.30 2.17
C LEU A 520 -7.66 -28.31 0.67
N LEU A 521 -6.93 -29.07 -0.14
CA LEU A 521 -7.24 -29.26 -1.56
C LEU A 521 -8.61 -29.94 -1.74
N PHE A 522 -8.90 -30.97 -0.95
CA PHE A 522 -10.22 -31.60 -0.95
C PHE A 522 -11.33 -30.60 -0.61
N LEU A 523 -11.13 -29.77 0.42
CA LEU A 523 -12.07 -28.74 0.82
C LEU A 523 -12.23 -27.66 -0.25
N HIS A 524 -11.14 -27.22 -0.88
CA HIS A 524 -11.17 -26.27 -1.99
C HIS A 524 -12.07 -26.78 -3.13
N ASN A 525 -11.83 -28.00 -3.58
CA ASN A 525 -12.60 -28.62 -4.66
C ASN A 525 -14.08 -28.76 -4.28
N ASN A 526 -14.40 -29.14 -3.04
CA ASN A 526 -15.79 -29.33 -2.64
C ASN A 526 -16.52 -28.03 -2.27
N LEU A 527 -15.83 -26.99 -1.81
CA LEU A 527 -16.45 -25.77 -1.27
C LEU A 527 -16.30 -24.54 -2.18
N ASN A 528 -15.18 -24.38 -2.90
CA ASN A 528 -14.90 -23.19 -3.71
C ASN A 528 -15.11 -23.39 -5.22
N ASP A 529 -14.72 -24.56 -5.75
CA ASP A 529 -14.75 -24.83 -7.18
C ASP A 529 -16.18 -24.88 -7.73
N LYS A 530 -16.48 -24.05 -8.73
CA LYS A 530 -17.81 -23.94 -9.37
C LYS A 530 -18.14 -25.15 -10.23
N GLU A 531 -17.15 -25.80 -10.79
CA GLU A 531 -17.32 -26.90 -11.72
C GLU A 531 -17.43 -28.25 -11.00
N TYR A 532 -17.03 -28.31 -9.72
CA TYR A 532 -17.07 -29.52 -8.93
C TYR A 532 -18.50 -29.85 -8.45
N LYS A 533 -19.04 -30.98 -8.91
CA LYS A 533 -20.39 -31.43 -8.55
C LYS A 533 -20.38 -32.15 -7.21
N ARG A 534 -20.89 -31.48 -6.17
CA ARG A 534 -21.03 -32.07 -4.83
C ARG A 534 -21.88 -33.33 -4.86
N GLN A 535 -21.30 -34.44 -4.40
CA GLN A 535 -22.02 -35.69 -4.19
C GLN A 535 -22.98 -35.60 -2.99
N LYS A 536 -23.90 -36.56 -2.85
CA LYS A 536 -24.85 -36.58 -1.73
C LYS A 536 -24.17 -36.77 -0.37
N THR A 537 -23.03 -37.46 -0.32
CA THR A 537 -22.26 -37.70 0.92
C THR A 537 -21.34 -36.54 1.29
N CYS A 538 -21.14 -35.57 0.39
CA CYS A 538 -20.17 -34.48 0.50
C CYS A 538 -20.24 -33.73 1.84
N GLN A 539 -21.44 -33.51 2.39
CA GLN A 539 -21.59 -32.85 3.70
C GLN A 539 -20.86 -33.61 4.82
N LYS A 540 -21.02 -34.93 4.88
CA LYS A 540 -20.37 -35.78 5.89
C LYS A 540 -18.87 -35.89 5.64
N ASP A 541 -18.47 -36.01 4.38
CA ASP A 541 -17.07 -36.14 3.99
C ASP A 541 -16.29 -34.85 4.33
N VAL A 542 -16.86 -33.69 4.03
CA VAL A 542 -16.30 -32.37 4.42
C VAL A 542 -16.19 -32.23 5.93
N ALA A 543 -17.23 -32.59 6.68
CA ALA A 543 -17.17 -32.52 8.15
C ALA A 543 -16.07 -33.42 8.73
N THR A 544 -15.93 -34.64 8.19
CA THR A 544 -14.87 -35.59 8.62
C THR A 544 -13.48 -35.02 8.35
N VAL A 545 -13.24 -34.49 7.14
CA VAL A 545 -11.96 -33.89 6.79
C VAL A 545 -11.66 -32.67 7.67
N LEU A 546 -12.64 -31.81 7.94
CA LEU A 546 -12.43 -30.65 8.83
C LEU A 546 -12.03 -31.08 10.25
N ASP A 547 -12.72 -32.07 10.81
CA ASP A 547 -12.38 -32.59 12.15
C ASP A 547 -10.98 -33.24 12.18
N GLU A 548 -10.57 -33.91 11.10
CA GLU A 548 -9.20 -34.45 10.95
C GLU A 548 -8.13 -33.34 10.85
N LEU A 549 -8.43 -32.25 10.12
CA LEU A 549 -7.53 -31.10 10.00
C LEU A 549 -7.40 -30.33 11.32
N GLU A 550 -8.49 -30.16 12.06
CA GLU A 550 -8.49 -29.52 13.39
C GLU A 550 -7.70 -30.34 14.43
N ALA A 551 -7.65 -31.67 14.29
CA ALA A 551 -6.87 -32.56 15.15
C ALA A 551 -5.39 -32.69 14.72
N ASN A 552 -4.99 -32.10 13.60
CA ASN A 552 -3.65 -32.23 13.04
C ASN A 552 -2.60 -31.48 13.87
N GLN A 553 -1.41 -32.07 14.02
CA GLN A 553 -0.29 -31.46 14.76
C GLN A 553 0.19 -30.12 14.14
N ALA A 554 -0.01 -29.91 12.84
CA ALA A 554 0.34 -28.69 12.13
C ALA A 554 -0.79 -27.62 12.15
N TYR A 555 -1.92 -27.87 12.85
CA TYR A 555 -3.10 -26.99 12.84
C TYR A 555 -2.77 -25.52 13.10
N GLU A 556 -1.93 -25.22 14.10
CA GLU A 556 -1.61 -23.83 14.47
C GLU A 556 -1.01 -23.02 13.29
N PHE A 557 -0.27 -23.68 12.37
CA PHE A 557 0.32 -23.03 11.20
C PHE A 557 -0.67 -22.83 10.04
N TRP A 558 -1.82 -23.50 10.09
CA TRP A 558 -2.85 -23.51 9.04
C TRP A 558 -4.23 -23.12 9.57
N ARG A 559 -4.26 -22.47 10.74
CA ARG A 559 -5.49 -22.15 11.46
C ARG A 559 -6.44 -21.27 10.65
N ALA A 560 -5.93 -20.24 9.99
CA ALA A 560 -6.74 -19.32 9.18
C ALA A 560 -7.48 -20.03 8.01
N PRO A 561 -6.82 -20.79 7.12
CA PRO A 561 -7.52 -21.47 6.03
C PRO A 561 -8.49 -22.55 6.53
N ILE A 562 -8.16 -23.27 7.61
CA ILE A 562 -9.07 -24.28 8.18
C ILE A 562 -10.34 -23.63 8.72
N LEU A 563 -10.22 -22.52 9.47
CA LEU A 563 -11.36 -21.76 9.97
C LEU A 563 -12.20 -21.16 8.82
N GLN A 564 -11.57 -20.69 7.74
CA GLN A 564 -12.29 -20.22 6.55
C GLN A 564 -13.14 -21.34 5.93
N TYR A 565 -12.58 -22.54 5.77
CA TYR A 565 -13.34 -23.67 5.22
C TYR A 565 -14.42 -24.18 6.18
N ARG A 566 -14.18 -24.12 7.50
CA ARG A 566 -15.21 -24.40 8.50
C ARG A 566 -16.37 -23.41 8.38
N ALA A 567 -16.09 -22.12 8.22
CA ALA A 567 -17.10 -21.10 7.98
C ALA A 567 -17.90 -21.39 6.69
N LYS A 568 -17.22 -21.77 5.60
CA LYS A 568 -17.87 -22.15 4.33
C LYS A 568 -18.73 -23.41 4.47
N HIS A 569 -18.33 -24.37 5.31
CA HIS A 569 -19.12 -25.54 5.64
C HIS A 569 -20.41 -25.18 6.40
N GLU A 570 -20.33 -24.29 7.39
CA GLU A 570 -21.52 -23.78 8.12
C GLU A 570 -22.45 -22.99 7.18
N LEU A 571 -21.87 -22.16 6.31
CA LEU A 571 -22.59 -21.41 5.29
C LEU A 571 -23.34 -22.33 4.31
N ALA A 572 -22.74 -23.44 3.89
CA ALA A 572 -23.37 -24.46 3.06
C ALA A 572 -24.51 -25.24 3.77
N GLN A 573 -24.63 -25.09 5.09
CA GLN A 573 -25.70 -25.68 5.92
C GLN A 573 -26.78 -24.67 6.33
N ASN A 574 -26.68 -23.40 5.89
CA ASN A 574 -27.52 -22.27 6.27
C ASN A 574 -27.29 -21.74 7.71
N ASN A 575 -26.15 -22.06 8.33
CA ASN A 575 -25.76 -21.56 9.65
C ASN A 575 -24.94 -20.27 9.47
N PHE A 576 -25.63 -19.16 9.18
CA PHE A 576 -24.99 -17.89 8.80
C PHE A 576 -24.29 -17.19 9.97
N ASP A 577 -24.85 -17.24 11.17
CA ASP A 577 -24.28 -16.58 12.35
C ASP A 577 -22.97 -17.26 12.77
N GLU A 578 -22.97 -18.60 12.83
CA GLU A 578 -21.77 -19.39 13.12
C GLU A 578 -20.69 -19.21 12.05
N ALA A 579 -21.08 -19.13 10.76
CA ALA A 579 -20.15 -18.86 9.68
C ALA A 579 -19.49 -17.48 9.83
N GLU A 580 -20.23 -16.45 10.25
CA GLU A 580 -19.69 -15.11 10.49
C GLU A 580 -18.63 -15.13 11.61
N GLU A 581 -18.93 -15.75 12.75
CA GLU A 581 -17.99 -15.87 13.86
C GLU A 581 -16.69 -16.59 13.45
N LEU A 582 -16.81 -17.69 12.69
CA LEU A 582 -15.66 -18.44 12.18
C LEU A 582 -14.81 -17.62 11.20
N PHE A 583 -15.43 -16.85 10.29
CA PHE A 583 -14.67 -15.94 9.43
C PHE A 583 -13.94 -14.86 10.23
N ARG A 584 -14.56 -14.30 11.28
CA ARG A 584 -13.90 -13.32 12.16
C ARG A 584 -12.72 -13.94 12.92
N HIS A 585 -12.86 -15.18 13.40
CA HIS A 585 -11.75 -15.93 14.01
C HIS A 585 -10.64 -16.23 12.99
N ALA A 586 -10.99 -16.51 11.74
CA ALA A 586 -10.00 -16.70 10.67
C ALA A 586 -9.21 -15.41 10.40
N LEU A 587 -9.87 -14.25 10.37
CA LEU A 587 -9.19 -12.95 10.25
C LEU A 587 -8.26 -12.65 11.44
N GLU A 588 -8.66 -13.02 12.65
CA GLU A 588 -7.79 -12.86 13.82
C GLU A 588 -6.56 -13.78 13.73
N ALA A 589 -6.73 -15.01 13.25
CA ALA A 589 -5.60 -15.91 12.99
C ALA A 589 -4.63 -15.34 11.94
N CYS A 590 -5.12 -14.59 10.94
CA CYS A 590 -4.26 -13.88 9.97
C CYS A 590 -3.40 -12.75 10.58
N LYS A 591 -3.63 -12.35 11.84
CA LYS A 591 -2.72 -11.41 12.54
C LYS A 591 -1.53 -12.11 13.18
N GLU A 592 -1.63 -13.42 13.40
CA GLU A 592 -0.57 -14.21 14.02
C GLU A 592 0.51 -14.62 12.99
N ARG A 593 0.12 -14.86 11.74
CA ARG A 593 0.98 -15.36 10.65
C ARG A 593 0.54 -14.82 9.28
N ASN A 594 1.46 -14.87 8.31
CA ASN A 594 1.22 -14.45 6.94
C ASN A 594 0.72 -15.63 6.10
N PHE A 595 -0.41 -15.44 5.39
CA PHE A 595 -1.09 -16.49 4.61
C PHE A 595 -1.31 -16.07 3.14
N GLY A 596 -0.42 -15.25 2.59
CA GLY A 596 -0.59 -14.67 1.25
C GLY A 596 -1.93 -13.92 1.09
N SER A 597 -2.64 -14.17 -0.01
CA SER A 597 -3.88 -13.48 -0.38
C SER A 597 -5.07 -13.77 0.53
N LEU A 598 -4.93 -14.79 1.39
CA LEU A 598 -6.04 -15.38 2.15
C LEU A 598 -6.73 -14.37 3.07
N GLN A 599 -5.99 -13.44 3.67
CA GLN A 599 -6.59 -12.43 4.56
C GLN A 599 -7.61 -11.57 3.82
N GLY A 600 -7.26 -11.15 2.60
CA GLY A 600 -8.17 -10.40 1.73
C GLY A 600 -9.39 -11.21 1.31
N GLU A 601 -9.21 -12.49 0.98
CA GLU A 601 -10.30 -13.39 0.62
C GLU A 601 -11.27 -13.65 1.78
N ILE A 602 -10.75 -13.89 2.99
CA ILE A 602 -11.56 -14.07 4.19
C ILE A 602 -12.34 -12.77 4.48
N ALA A 603 -11.69 -11.61 4.35
CA ALA A 603 -12.36 -10.32 4.56
C ALA A 603 -13.49 -10.09 3.55
N ARG A 604 -13.26 -10.43 2.27
CA ARG A 604 -14.29 -10.41 1.22
C ARG A 604 -15.46 -11.31 1.56
N ASP A 605 -15.19 -12.57 1.90
CA ASP A 605 -16.21 -13.58 2.14
C ASP A 605 -17.04 -13.23 3.40
N CYS A 606 -16.39 -12.75 4.46
CA CYS A 606 -17.04 -12.26 5.67
C CYS A 606 -17.90 -11.02 5.39
N PHE A 607 -17.36 -10.04 4.67
CA PHE A 607 -18.11 -8.82 4.36
C PHE A 607 -19.31 -9.13 3.48
N ALA A 608 -19.15 -9.98 2.47
CA ALA A 608 -20.23 -10.46 1.61
C ALA A 608 -21.36 -11.13 2.40
N LEU A 609 -21.01 -11.98 3.38
CA LEU A 609 -21.97 -12.60 4.30
C LEU A 609 -22.73 -11.56 5.13
N VAL A 610 -22.00 -10.64 5.77
CA VAL A 610 -22.60 -9.62 6.64
C VAL A 610 -23.59 -8.73 5.87
N VAL A 611 -23.28 -8.36 4.62
CA VAL A 611 -24.16 -7.50 3.80
C VAL A 611 -25.19 -8.26 2.98
N ALA A 612 -25.16 -9.60 2.94
CA ALA A 612 -26.01 -10.40 2.04
C ALA A 612 -27.51 -10.10 2.16
N ASN A 613 -27.97 -9.79 3.37
CA ASN A 613 -29.36 -9.43 3.69
C ASN A 613 -29.47 -8.18 4.60
N ASN A 614 -28.36 -7.52 4.90
CA ASN A 614 -28.31 -6.39 5.82
C ASN A 614 -27.82 -5.13 5.12
N LYS A 615 -28.24 -3.97 5.64
CA LYS A 615 -27.75 -2.69 5.17
C LYS A 615 -26.25 -2.56 5.49
N VAL A 616 -25.48 -1.98 4.57
CA VAL A 616 -24.10 -1.59 4.90
C VAL A 616 -24.08 -0.47 5.95
N GLU A 617 -23.30 -0.68 7.01
CA GLU A 617 -22.98 0.33 8.01
C GLU A 617 -21.51 0.71 7.87
N PRO A 618 -21.18 1.86 7.24
CA PRO A 618 -19.78 2.21 6.96
C PRO A 618 -18.90 2.18 8.20
N GLY A 619 -19.38 2.63 9.37
CA GLY A 619 -18.60 2.59 10.61
C GLY A 619 -18.23 1.17 11.06
N THR A 620 -19.16 0.22 10.95
CA THR A 620 -18.98 -1.16 11.43
C THR A 620 -18.20 -2.01 10.41
N HIS A 621 -18.47 -1.80 9.12
CA HIS A 621 -17.94 -2.65 8.04
C HIS A 621 -16.65 -2.11 7.40
N GLN A 622 -16.23 -0.88 7.74
CA GLN A 622 -15.01 -0.27 7.20
C GLN A 622 -13.75 -1.10 7.46
N ASN A 623 -13.72 -1.91 8.53
CA ASN A 623 -12.57 -2.78 8.78
C ASN A 623 -12.36 -3.80 7.65
N PHE A 624 -13.42 -4.50 7.24
CA PHE A 624 -13.33 -5.49 6.16
C PHE A 624 -12.91 -4.85 4.84
N PHE A 625 -13.54 -3.72 4.50
CA PHE A 625 -13.22 -2.95 3.31
C PHE A 625 -11.74 -2.55 3.26
N ARG A 626 -11.18 -2.11 4.40
CA ARG A 626 -9.76 -1.73 4.49
C ARG A 626 -8.82 -2.91 4.37
N ILE A 627 -9.14 -4.05 4.98
CA ILE A 627 -8.36 -5.29 4.80
C ILE A 627 -8.39 -5.72 3.34
N MET A 628 -9.53 -5.64 2.66
CA MET A 628 -9.65 -5.95 1.24
C MET A 628 -8.81 -5.03 0.34
N LEU A 629 -8.85 -3.71 0.59
CA LEU A 629 -7.99 -2.74 -0.10
C LEU A 629 -6.51 -3.04 0.13
N ALA A 630 -6.13 -3.25 1.38
CA ALA A 630 -4.75 -3.53 1.76
C ALA A 630 -4.25 -4.87 1.20
N ASN A 631 -5.13 -5.79 0.76
CA ASN A 631 -4.76 -7.09 0.18
C ASN A 631 -5.03 -7.19 -1.33
N GLY A 632 -5.26 -6.06 -2.02
CA GLY A 632 -5.41 -6.03 -3.47
C GLY A 632 -6.68 -6.72 -4.01
N VAL A 633 -7.64 -7.04 -3.14
CA VAL A 633 -8.91 -7.69 -3.53
C VAL A 633 -9.80 -6.73 -4.33
N ILE A 634 -9.71 -5.44 -3.99
CA ILE A 634 -10.43 -4.37 -4.67
C ILE A 634 -9.38 -3.52 -5.36
N SER A 635 -9.40 -3.51 -6.69
CA SER A 635 -8.65 -2.55 -7.50
C SER A 635 -9.61 -1.50 -8.03
N GLY A 636 -9.19 -0.23 -8.05
CA GLY A 636 -9.99 0.84 -8.62
C GLY A 636 -10.29 0.54 -10.10
N THR A 637 -11.56 0.57 -10.48
CA THR A 637 -11.94 0.53 -11.89
C THR A 637 -11.96 1.97 -12.41
N SER A 638 -11.24 2.24 -13.51
CA SER A 638 -11.31 3.48 -14.31
C SER A 638 -11.50 4.79 -13.50
N ASN A 639 -10.39 5.36 -13.04
CA ASN A 639 -10.25 6.74 -12.55
C ASN A 639 -11.06 7.17 -11.31
N LEU A 640 -11.76 6.27 -10.61
CA LEU A 640 -12.44 6.58 -9.33
C LEU A 640 -12.00 5.60 -8.24
N GLU A 641 -11.68 6.12 -7.05
CA GLU A 641 -11.40 5.27 -5.89
C GLU A 641 -12.64 4.43 -5.56
N PRO A 642 -12.48 3.13 -5.26
CA PRO A 642 -13.61 2.27 -4.90
C PRO A 642 -14.26 2.78 -3.61
N SER A 643 -15.59 2.86 -3.59
CA SER A 643 -16.36 3.21 -2.40
C SER A 643 -16.82 1.95 -1.66
N ILE A 644 -16.90 2.01 -0.33
CA ILE A 644 -17.43 0.89 0.47
C ILE A 644 -18.86 0.55 0.07
N GLU A 645 -19.62 1.56 -0.35
CA GLU A 645 -20.97 1.45 -0.88
C GLU A 645 -21.02 0.58 -2.14
N ASP A 646 -20.25 0.95 -3.18
CA ASP A 646 -20.25 0.22 -4.45
C ASP A 646 -19.73 -1.21 -4.28
N THR A 647 -18.67 -1.38 -3.49
CA THR A 647 -18.15 -2.70 -3.11
C THR A 647 -19.20 -3.53 -2.39
N SER A 648 -19.97 -2.98 -1.45
CA SER A 648 -20.99 -3.74 -0.70
C SER A 648 -22.07 -4.32 -1.61
N ARG A 649 -22.46 -3.59 -2.65
CA ARG A 649 -23.44 -4.06 -3.65
C ARG A 649 -22.87 -5.25 -4.44
N GLU A 650 -21.64 -5.12 -4.93
CA GLU A 650 -20.96 -6.21 -5.65
C GLU A 650 -20.77 -7.44 -4.76
N LEU A 651 -20.43 -7.23 -3.48
CA LEU A 651 -20.25 -8.30 -2.52
C LEU A 651 -21.55 -9.04 -2.19
N SER A 652 -22.69 -8.35 -2.15
CA SER A 652 -23.97 -9.05 -1.98
C SER A 652 -24.31 -9.93 -3.17
N SER A 653 -24.07 -9.47 -4.40
CA SER A 653 -24.20 -10.32 -5.59
C SER A 653 -23.23 -11.49 -5.53
N TYR A 654 -21.95 -11.23 -5.23
CA TYR A 654 -20.93 -12.25 -5.04
C TYR A 654 -21.34 -13.30 -3.98
N PHE A 655 -21.96 -12.87 -2.87
CA PHE A 655 -22.46 -13.78 -1.85
C PHE A 655 -23.42 -14.80 -2.45
N TRP A 656 -24.49 -14.34 -3.10
CA TRP A 656 -25.56 -15.21 -3.58
C TRP A 656 -25.19 -16.01 -4.83
N GLU A 657 -24.32 -15.47 -5.69
CA GLU A 657 -23.96 -16.07 -6.97
C GLU A 657 -22.71 -16.95 -6.90
N VAL A 658 -21.81 -16.69 -5.95
CA VAL A 658 -20.48 -17.32 -5.89
C VAL A 658 -20.21 -18.01 -4.57
N LEU A 659 -20.37 -17.32 -3.44
CA LEU A 659 -19.97 -17.83 -2.12
C LEU A 659 -21.00 -18.82 -1.53
N TYR A 660 -22.28 -18.46 -1.58
CA TYR A 660 -23.38 -19.25 -1.02
C TYR A 660 -23.73 -20.44 -1.89
N ARG A 661 -23.25 -21.60 -1.48
CA ARG A 661 -23.48 -22.88 -2.13
C ARG A 661 -23.96 -23.88 -1.09
N PRO A 662 -25.27 -24.14 -0.97
CA PRO A 662 -25.78 -25.16 -0.07
C PRO A 662 -25.42 -26.57 -0.55
N TYR A 663 -25.34 -27.53 0.37
CA TYR A 663 -25.21 -28.94 -0.01
C TYR A 663 -26.45 -29.44 -0.77
N PRO A 664 -26.33 -30.50 -1.62
CA PRO A 664 -27.48 -31.03 -2.37
C PRO A 664 -28.68 -31.45 -1.51
N THR A 665 -28.44 -31.78 -0.24
CA THR A 665 -29.45 -32.16 0.76
C THR A 665 -30.07 -30.97 1.48
N VAL A 666 -29.48 -29.78 1.37
CA VAL A 666 -29.86 -28.57 2.09
C VAL A 666 -30.70 -27.67 1.18
N LYS A 667 -31.79 -27.13 1.72
CA LYS A 667 -32.66 -26.20 0.99
C LYS A 667 -31.92 -24.89 0.73
N CYS A 668 -31.88 -24.48 -0.54
CA CYS A 668 -31.27 -23.22 -0.96
C CYS A 668 -32.12 -22.02 -0.51
N ASN A 669 -31.48 -21.13 0.25
CA ASN A 669 -32.01 -19.82 0.59
C ASN A 669 -31.89 -18.87 -0.60
N LYS A 670 -32.76 -17.88 -0.64
CA LYS A 670 -32.75 -16.81 -1.64
C LYS A 670 -32.53 -15.47 -0.94
N PRO A 671 -32.06 -14.43 -1.65
CA PRO A 671 -31.98 -13.09 -1.08
C PRO A 671 -33.34 -12.70 -0.47
N LEU A 672 -33.32 -12.19 0.76
CA LEU A 672 -34.55 -11.84 1.47
C LEU A 672 -35.30 -10.75 0.71
N ALA A 673 -34.57 -9.73 0.23
CA ALA A 673 -35.15 -8.68 -0.61
C ALA A 673 -35.84 -9.24 -1.86
N ASP A 674 -35.23 -10.15 -2.62
CA ASP A 674 -35.87 -10.69 -3.83
C ASP A 674 -37.19 -11.41 -3.56
N ALA A 675 -37.20 -12.23 -2.50
CA ALA A 675 -38.41 -12.94 -2.09
C ALA A 675 -39.47 -11.97 -1.57
N GLU A 676 -39.04 -10.98 -0.79
CA GLU A 676 -39.87 -9.91 -0.25
C GLU A 676 -40.48 -9.04 -1.35
N ILE A 677 -39.69 -8.59 -2.33
CA ILE A 677 -40.10 -7.79 -3.47
C ILE A 677 -41.11 -8.57 -4.32
N LYS A 678 -40.77 -9.81 -4.72
CA LYS A 678 -41.66 -10.65 -5.55
C LYS A 678 -42.98 -10.94 -4.85
N ARG A 679 -42.94 -11.22 -3.53
CA ARG A 679 -44.15 -11.43 -2.73
C ARG A 679 -44.97 -10.15 -2.63
N THR A 680 -44.32 -9.03 -2.31
CA THR A 680 -44.95 -7.72 -2.15
C THR A 680 -45.65 -7.29 -3.43
N ILE A 681 -44.96 -7.35 -4.58
CA ILE A 681 -45.54 -7.02 -5.88
C ILE A 681 -46.74 -7.93 -6.17
N ARG A 682 -46.59 -9.25 -6.00
CA ARG A 682 -47.72 -10.18 -6.25
C ARG A 682 -48.93 -9.87 -5.36
N THR A 683 -48.71 -9.71 -4.06
CA THR A 683 -49.77 -9.42 -3.09
C THR A 683 -50.47 -8.10 -3.41
N LEU A 684 -49.72 -7.05 -3.73
CA LEU A 684 -50.31 -5.73 -3.97
C LEU A 684 -50.97 -5.60 -5.35
N LEU A 685 -50.52 -6.36 -6.36
CA LEU A 685 -51.19 -6.38 -7.67
C LEU A 685 -52.50 -7.18 -7.66
N GLN A 686 -52.62 -8.17 -6.77
CA GLN A 686 -53.78 -9.07 -6.69
C GLN A 686 -54.73 -8.74 -5.52
N GLY A 687 -54.28 -7.90 -4.58
CA GLY A 687 -55.00 -7.58 -3.37
C GLY A 687 -56.12 -6.55 -3.58
N SER A 688 -57.14 -6.64 -2.74
CA SER A 688 -58.17 -5.60 -2.57
C SER A 688 -57.60 -4.33 -1.93
N ASP A 689 -58.30 -3.20 -2.06
CA ASP A 689 -57.88 -1.93 -1.46
C ASP A 689 -57.61 -2.05 0.05
N ALA A 690 -58.46 -2.78 0.78
CA ALA A 690 -58.29 -3.00 2.23
C ALA A 690 -57.00 -3.80 2.58
N GLU A 691 -56.59 -4.73 1.73
CA GLU A 691 -55.36 -5.50 1.92
C GLU A 691 -54.12 -4.64 1.65
N VAL A 692 -54.19 -3.76 0.65
CA VAL A 692 -53.14 -2.77 0.36
C VAL A 692 -52.96 -1.82 1.54
N ASP A 693 -54.05 -1.29 2.10
CA ASP A 693 -54.02 -0.36 3.23
C ASP A 693 -53.44 -1.02 4.48
N SER A 694 -53.86 -2.27 4.75
CA SER A 694 -53.29 -3.08 5.83
C SER A 694 -51.79 -3.29 5.62
N TRP A 695 -51.36 -3.62 4.41
CA TRP A 695 -49.94 -3.80 4.09
C TRP A 695 -49.14 -2.51 4.30
N ILE A 696 -49.64 -1.35 3.87
CA ILE A 696 -49.00 -0.05 4.07
C ILE A 696 -48.79 0.22 5.55
N LYS A 697 -49.85 0.02 6.36
CA LYS A 697 -49.81 0.24 7.82
C LYS A 697 -48.73 -0.59 8.52
N HIS A 698 -48.54 -1.84 8.08
CA HIS A 698 -47.53 -2.75 8.63
C HIS A 698 -46.10 -2.43 8.19
N ASN A 699 -45.91 -1.77 7.04
CA ASN A 699 -44.59 -1.57 6.43
C ASN A 699 -44.12 -0.10 6.44
N LYS A 700 -44.86 0.79 7.09
CA LYS A 700 -44.59 2.25 7.13
C LYS A 700 -43.16 2.70 7.47
N LYS A 701 -42.42 1.94 8.28
CA LYS A 701 -41.03 2.24 8.69
C LYS A 701 -40.01 1.22 8.21
N LYS A 702 -40.46 0.19 7.48
CA LYS A 702 -39.59 -0.92 7.09
C LYS A 702 -38.70 -0.55 5.91
N ARG A 703 -37.56 -1.23 5.85
CA ARG A 703 -36.56 -1.17 4.79
C ARG A 703 -36.44 -2.57 4.18
N LEU A 704 -35.99 -2.64 2.94
CA LEU A 704 -35.67 -3.90 2.29
C LEU A 704 -34.39 -4.52 2.87
N HIS A 705 -34.39 -5.84 2.99
CA HIS A 705 -33.27 -6.64 3.46
C HIS A 705 -32.20 -6.82 2.37
N MET A 706 -31.41 -5.77 2.13
CA MET A 706 -30.37 -5.72 1.11
C MET A 706 -29.30 -4.66 1.48
N PRO A 707 -28.09 -4.69 0.90
CA PRO A 707 -27.03 -3.73 1.21
C PRO A 707 -27.47 -2.28 1.10
N THR A 708 -28.35 -2.01 0.12
CA THR A 708 -28.84 -0.67 -0.14
C THR A 708 -29.74 -0.13 0.95
N GLY A 709 -30.40 -1.01 1.71
CA GLY A 709 -31.29 -0.63 2.82
C GLY A 709 -32.40 0.34 2.42
N GLU A 710 -32.85 0.30 1.17
CA GLU A 710 -33.82 1.24 0.61
C GLU A 710 -35.25 0.99 1.11
N SER A 711 -36.12 1.99 0.97
CA SER A 711 -37.53 1.90 1.33
C SER A 711 -38.35 1.18 0.25
N TYR A 712 -39.55 0.71 0.59
CA TYR A 712 -40.46 0.19 -0.43
C TYR A 712 -40.88 1.27 -1.42
N LEU A 713 -41.01 2.51 -0.97
CA LEU A 713 -41.28 3.65 -1.84
C LEU A 713 -40.16 3.83 -2.88
N MET A 714 -38.90 3.78 -2.43
CA MET A 714 -37.73 3.83 -3.31
C MET A 714 -37.73 2.67 -4.31
N MET A 715 -38.00 1.45 -3.84
CA MET A 715 -38.12 0.26 -4.67
C MET A 715 -39.17 0.44 -5.77
N PHE A 716 -40.36 0.95 -5.45
CA PHE A 716 -41.40 1.24 -6.45
C PHE A 716 -40.94 2.28 -7.47
N ILE A 717 -40.29 3.37 -7.02
CA ILE A 717 -39.74 4.39 -7.92
C ILE A 717 -38.69 3.80 -8.87
N LYS A 718 -37.73 3.01 -8.35
CA LYS A 718 -36.71 2.35 -9.17
C LYS A 718 -37.32 1.34 -10.15
N LEU A 719 -38.32 0.58 -9.74
CA LEU A 719 -39.05 -0.35 -10.62
C LEU A 719 -39.75 0.39 -11.77
N MET A 720 -40.43 1.50 -11.48
CA MET A 720 -41.07 2.34 -12.50
C MET A 720 -40.04 2.93 -13.46
N ASN A 721 -38.96 3.52 -12.94
CA ASN A 721 -37.89 4.10 -13.75
C ASN A 721 -37.22 3.06 -14.66
N ASN A 722 -37.01 1.83 -14.18
CA ASN A 722 -36.47 0.75 -15.00
C ASN A 722 -37.47 0.23 -16.03
N ALA A 723 -38.76 0.15 -15.71
CA ALA A 723 -39.79 -0.23 -16.67
C ALA A 723 -39.88 0.77 -17.82
N MET A 724 -39.74 2.08 -17.55
CA MET A 724 -39.77 3.13 -18.58
C MET A 724 -38.60 3.07 -19.57
N LYS A 725 -37.52 2.35 -19.25
CA LYS A 725 -36.37 2.15 -20.17
C LYS A 725 -36.60 1.05 -21.22
N ASN A 726 -37.62 0.21 -21.03
CA ASN A 726 -37.93 -0.90 -21.94
C ASN A 726 -39.04 -0.52 -22.93
N PRO A 727 -39.13 -1.18 -24.10
CA PRO A 727 -40.22 -0.97 -25.05
C PRO A 727 -41.58 -1.15 -24.36
N CYS A 728 -42.44 -0.14 -24.49
CA CYS A 728 -43.69 -0.10 -23.74
C CYS A 728 -44.71 -1.09 -24.31
N THR A 729 -44.92 -2.21 -23.61
CA THR A 729 -46.03 -3.14 -23.89
C THR A 729 -47.27 -2.75 -23.08
N GLN A 730 -48.45 -3.18 -23.53
CA GLN A 730 -49.70 -2.92 -22.80
C GLN A 730 -49.67 -3.48 -21.37
N GLU A 731 -49.07 -4.64 -21.18
CA GLU A 731 -48.87 -5.26 -19.86
C GLU A 731 -47.95 -4.43 -18.96
N LEU A 732 -46.85 -3.91 -19.52
CA LEU A 732 -45.90 -3.06 -18.79
C LEU A 732 -46.54 -1.73 -18.39
N SER A 733 -47.35 -1.14 -19.25
CA SER A 733 -48.10 0.09 -18.97
C SER A 733 -49.11 -0.08 -17.82
N ILE A 734 -49.86 -1.20 -17.82
CA ILE A 734 -50.78 -1.53 -16.73
C ILE A 734 -50.01 -1.73 -15.42
N PHE A 735 -48.88 -2.45 -15.47
CA PHE A 735 -48.03 -2.66 -14.30
C PHE A 735 -47.51 -1.35 -13.72
N VAL A 736 -46.91 -0.48 -14.54
CA VAL A 736 -46.38 0.83 -14.09
C VAL A 736 -47.48 1.69 -13.48
N ARG A 737 -48.68 1.73 -14.09
CA ARG A 737 -49.82 2.48 -13.55
C ARG A 737 -50.24 1.98 -12.17
N THR A 738 -50.35 0.67 -11.98
CA THR A 738 -50.75 0.08 -10.69
C THR A 738 -49.69 0.34 -9.62
N ILE A 739 -48.42 0.15 -9.94
CA ILE A 739 -47.31 0.45 -9.01
C ILE A 739 -47.27 1.92 -8.65
N ARG A 740 -47.52 2.84 -9.60
CA ARG A 740 -47.63 4.28 -9.32
C ARG A 740 -48.73 4.58 -8.32
N GLN A 741 -49.91 4.00 -8.48
CA GLN A 741 -51.03 4.18 -7.55
C GLN A 741 -50.69 3.70 -6.12
N ILE A 742 -50.02 2.56 -6.01
CA ILE A 742 -49.53 2.04 -4.72
C ILE A 742 -48.48 2.97 -4.12
N ALA A 743 -47.52 3.45 -4.91
CA ALA A 743 -46.49 4.36 -4.45
C ALA A 743 -47.06 5.70 -3.94
N ILE A 744 -48.10 6.23 -4.61
CA ILE A 744 -48.83 7.43 -4.18
C ILE A 744 -49.50 7.19 -2.81
N ARG A 745 -50.26 6.10 -2.66
CA ARG A 745 -50.88 5.75 -1.37
C ARG A 745 -49.85 5.56 -0.27
N LEU A 746 -48.77 4.84 -0.57
CA LEU A 746 -47.68 4.62 0.39
C LEU A 746 -47.04 5.94 0.85
N ALA A 747 -46.82 6.89 -0.06
CA ALA A 747 -46.31 8.21 0.30
C ALA A 747 -47.27 9.00 1.22
N GLN A 748 -48.58 8.89 0.99
CA GLN A 748 -49.61 9.60 1.77
C GLN A 748 -49.81 8.96 3.16
N ASP A 749 -49.97 7.64 3.23
CA ASP A 749 -50.38 6.94 4.46
C ASP A 749 -49.18 6.46 5.31
N ALA A 750 -47.98 6.47 4.74
CA ALA A 750 -46.73 6.15 5.42
C ALA A 750 -45.62 7.17 5.11
N PRO A 751 -45.77 8.44 5.55
CA PRO A 751 -44.80 9.50 5.24
C PRO A 751 -43.39 9.21 5.79
N GLN A 752 -43.25 8.28 6.73
CA GLN A 752 -41.93 7.84 7.18
C GLN A 752 -41.10 7.17 6.07
N GLN A 753 -41.69 6.64 5.00
CA GLN A 753 -40.98 6.06 3.85
C GLN A 753 -40.27 7.12 2.99
N ILE A 754 -40.75 8.37 3.02
CA ILE A 754 -40.35 9.45 2.09
C ILE A 754 -38.90 9.89 2.31
N ASN A 755 -38.43 9.87 3.57
CA ASN A 755 -37.10 10.33 3.95
C ASN A 755 -36.14 9.17 4.26
N ILE A 756 -36.54 7.93 3.99
CA ILE A 756 -35.66 6.77 4.11
C ILE A 756 -34.71 6.80 2.93
N SER A 757 -33.46 7.16 3.19
CA SER A 757 -32.39 7.07 2.20
C SER A 757 -31.88 5.64 2.05
N ASP A 758 -31.35 5.34 0.87
CA ASP A 758 -30.51 4.16 0.67
C ASP A 758 -29.09 4.38 1.24
N PHE A 759 -28.23 3.38 1.07
CA PHE A 759 -26.83 3.36 1.48
C PHE A 759 -25.98 4.47 0.86
N LYS A 760 -26.33 4.96 -0.33
CA LYS A 760 -25.69 6.11 -0.97
C LYS A 760 -26.22 7.42 -0.44
N GLY A 761 -27.16 7.42 0.50
CA GLY A 761 -27.85 8.62 0.96
C GLY A 761 -28.88 9.14 -0.05
N GLN A 762 -29.16 8.42 -1.14
CA GLN A 762 -30.18 8.84 -2.09
C GLN A 762 -31.56 8.72 -1.44
N THR A 763 -32.41 9.72 -1.61
CA THR A 763 -33.81 9.73 -1.12
C THR A 763 -34.80 9.50 -2.27
N PRO A 764 -36.03 9.03 -1.98
CA PRO A 764 -37.12 9.00 -2.97
C PRO A 764 -37.28 10.32 -3.73
N LEU A 765 -37.14 11.45 -3.03
CA LEU A 765 -37.23 12.79 -3.62
C LEU A 765 -36.13 13.02 -4.69
N MET A 766 -34.88 12.61 -4.41
CA MET A 766 -33.78 12.74 -5.38
C MET A 766 -34.03 11.91 -6.64
N LEU A 767 -34.50 10.66 -6.50
CA LEU A 767 -34.76 9.81 -7.67
C LEU A 767 -35.90 10.32 -8.55
N VAL A 768 -36.93 10.87 -7.94
CA VAL A 768 -38.07 11.48 -8.64
C VAL A 768 -37.67 12.78 -9.33
N ALA A 769 -36.80 13.58 -8.69
CA ALA A 769 -36.22 14.78 -9.29
C ALA A 769 -35.35 14.43 -10.51
N GLU A 770 -34.56 13.36 -10.41
CA GLU A 770 -33.71 12.86 -11.49
C GLU A 770 -34.52 12.26 -12.65
N SER A 771 -35.65 11.60 -12.38
CA SER A 771 -36.54 11.08 -13.43
C SER A 771 -37.42 12.16 -14.08
N GLY A 772 -37.49 13.36 -13.50
CA GLY A 772 -38.30 14.47 -14.00
C GLY A 772 -39.81 14.31 -13.75
N ASP A 773 -40.20 13.47 -12.80
CA ASP A 773 -41.61 13.20 -12.47
C ASP A 773 -42.14 14.24 -11.49
N SER A 774 -42.49 15.42 -12.01
CA SER A 774 -42.91 16.59 -11.24
C SER A 774 -44.16 16.37 -10.38
N GLU A 775 -45.08 15.50 -10.81
CA GLU A 775 -46.28 15.16 -10.04
C GLU A 775 -45.94 14.38 -8.77
N MET A 776 -45.12 13.33 -8.90
CA MET A 776 -44.68 12.56 -7.74
C MET A 776 -43.75 13.42 -6.87
N LEU A 777 -42.97 14.32 -7.46
CA LEU A 777 -42.10 15.25 -6.74
C LEU A 777 -42.91 16.16 -5.82
N GLU A 778 -43.94 16.80 -6.36
CA GLU A 778 -44.87 17.67 -5.62
C GLU A 778 -45.60 16.89 -4.51
N LEU A 779 -46.02 15.66 -4.79
CA LEU A 779 -46.65 14.79 -3.79
C LEU A 779 -45.70 14.49 -2.63
N LEU A 780 -44.45 14.12 -2.90
CA LEU A 780 -43.46 13.82 -1.86
C LEU A 780 -43.18 15.05 -1.01
N LEU A 781 -43.01 16.23 -1.63
CA LEU A 781 -42.78 17.50 -0.93
C LEU A 781 -43.95 17.85 0.00
N ARG A 782 -45.20 17.76 -0.50
CA ARG A 782 -46.41 18.01 0.32
C ARG A 782 -46.55 17.07 1.51
N ASN A 783 -46.02 15.85 1.41
CA ASN A 783 -46.05 14.85 2.49
C ASN A 783 -44.78 14.86 3.37
N GLY A 784 -43.97 15.93 3.31
CA GLY A 784 -42.86 16.16 4.23
C GLY A 784 -41.52 15.58 3.76
N ALA A 785 -41.29 15.49 2.44
CA ALA A 785 -39.97 15.19 1.93
C ALA A 785 -38.96 16.28 2.29
N LYS A 786 -37.81 15.86 2.81
CA LYS A 786 -36.70 16.73 3.15
C LYS A 786 -35.89 17.06 1.91
N THR A 787 -35.79 18.36 1.60
CA THR A 787 -35.03 18.90 0.46
C THR A 787 -33.54 19.06 0.77
N ASP A 788 -33.16 19.03 2.05
CA ASP A 788 -31.81 19.27 2.57
C ASP A 788 -30.91 18.02 2.66
N MET A 789 -31.49 16.83 2.49
CA MET A 789 -30.72 15.58 2.49
C MET A 789 -29.80 15.52 1.27
N GLN A 790 -28.59 14.99 1.45
CA GLN A 790 -27.59 14.80 0.41
C GLN A 790 -27.17 13.33 0.33
N ASP A 791 -26.86 12.88 -0.89
CA ASP A 791 -26.21 11.60 -1.11
C ASP A 791 -24.69 11.67 -0.76
N TYR A 792 -23.99 10.55 -0.86
CA TYR A 792 -22.57 10.43 -0.53
C TYR A 792 -21.64 11.32 -1.39
N GLN A 793 -22.12 11.79 -2.54
CA GLN A 793 -21.42 12.76 -3.39
C GLN A 793 -21.83 14.21 -3.06
N GLY A 794 -22.56 14.44 -1.97
CA GLY A 794 -23.10 15.75 -1.60
C GLY A 794 -24.23 16.22 -2.52
N ARG A 795 -24.90 15.34 -3.27
CA ARG A 795 -25.95 15.75 -4.22
C ARG A 795 -27.31 15.71 -3.54
N GLY A 796 -28.01 16.84 -3.55
CA GLY A 796 -29.41 16.97 -3.09
C GLY A 796 -30.43 16.85 -4.22
N ALA A 797 -31.72 16.95 -3.89
CA ALA A 797 -32.81 16.87 -4.87
C ALA A 797 -32.74 17.99 -5.93
N LEU A 798 -32.30 19.19 -5.55
CA LEU A 798 -32.11 20.32 -6.48
C LEU A 798 -31.05 20.03 -7.56
N ILE A 799 -29.90 19.47 -7.14
CA ILE A 799 -28.84 19.07 -8.07
C ILE A 799 -29.34 17.96 -9.01
N ALA A 800 -30.14 17.01 -8.49
CA ALA A 800 -30.75 15.96 -9.30
C ALA A 800 -31.75 16.50 -10.35
N SER A 801 -32.61 17.49 -10.01
CA SER A 801 -33.52 18.11 -10.99
C SER A 801 -32.82 18.93 -12.06
N ILE A 802 -31.68 19.55 -11.73
CA ILE A 802 -30.88 20.28 -12.73
C ILE A 802 -30.35 19.32 -13.78
N LYS A 803 -29.85 18.14 -13.35
CA LYS A 803 -29.34 17.09 -14.24
C LYS A 803 -30.42 16.48 -15.13
N SER A 804 -31.67 16.37 -14.66
CA SER A 804 -32.77 15.82 -15.46
C SER A 804 -33.24 16.76 -16.57
N ASN A 805 -32.82 18.03 -16.55
CA ASN A 805 -33.21 19.06 -17.52
C ASN A 805 -34.75 19.26 -17.62
N ASN A 806 -35.47 18.90 -16.56
CA ASN A 806 -36.93 19.02 -16.48
C ASN A 806 -37.30 20.32 -15.74
N GLN A 807 -37.77 21.31 -16.49
CA GLN A 807 -38.11 22.64 -15.96
C GLN A 807 -39.18 22.57 -14.86
N ALA A 808 -40.22 21.75 -15.05
CA ALA A 808 -41.29 21.59 -14.06
C ALA A 808 -40.78 21.04 -12.73
N SER A 809 -39.86 20.06 -12.75
CA SER A 809 -39.27 19.50 -11.53
C SER A 809 -38.38 20.51 -10.81
N LEU A 810 -37.61 21.30 -11.56
CA LEU A 810 -36.80 22.38 -11.01
C LEU A 810 -37.69 23.44 -10.34
N ASP A 811 -38.71 23.92 -11.06
CA ASP A 811 -39.63 24.95 -10.55
C ASP A 811 -40.38 24.46 -9.32
N THR A 812 -40.86 23.21 -9.33
CA THR A 812 -41.46 22.56 -8.15
C THR A 812 -40.51 22.60 -6.97
N LEU A 813 -39.26 22.11 -7.10
CA LEU A 813 -38.31 22.11 -5.98
C LEU A 813 -37.97 23.50 -5.48
N LEU A 814 -37.77 24.46 -6.39
CA LEU A 814 -37.50 25.84 -6.04
C LEU A 814 -38.72 26.46 -5.34
N ASN A 815 -39.96 26.17 -5.74
CA ASN A 815 -41.16 26.72 -5.11
C ASN A 815 -41.43 26.17 -3.70
N HIS A 816 -40.81 25.05 -3.32
CA HIS A 816 -40.71 24.58 -1.94
C HIS A 816 -39.43 25.14 -1.29
N GLU A 817 -39.35 25.22 0.05
CA GLU A 817 -38.19 25.76 0.79
C GLU A 817 -36.92 24.90 0.60
N CYS A 818 -36.33 24.92 -0.60
CA CYS A 818 -35.15 24.18 -0.98
C CYS A 818 -33.91 25.06 -0.90
N SER A 819 -32.89 24.58 -0.20
CA SER A 819 -31.62 25.30 -0.07
C SER A 819 -30.80 25.22 -1.36
N THR A 820 -30.41 26.39 -1.87
CA THR A 820 -29.44 26.51 -2.97
C THR A 820 -27.98 26.43 -2.50
N GLU A 821 -27.75 26.35 -1.19
CA GLU A 821 -26.41 26.42 -0.60
C GLU A 821 -25.68 25.08 -0.56
N LEU A 822 -26.41 23.97 -0.73
CA LEU A 822 -25.83 22.63 -0.74
C LEU A 822 -24.80 22.49 -1.87
N VAL A 823 -23.68 21.85 -1.56
CA VAL A 823 -22.57 21.61 -2.49
C VAL A 823 -22.24 20.12 -2.57
N THR A 824 -21.74 19.68 -3.72
CA THR A 824 -21.22 18.33 -3.89
C THR A 824 -19.93 18.11 -3.09
N ILE A 825 -19.45 16.88 -3.07
CA ILE A 825 -18.16 16.53 -2.46
C ILE A 825 -17.00 17.35 -3.03
N ASP A 826 -17.04 17.73 -4.31
CA ASP A 826 -16.06 18.61 -4.97
C ASP A 826 -16.29 20.10 -4.69
N GLY A 827 -17.21 20.45 -3.79
CA GLY A 827 -17.61 21.82 -3.51
C GLY A 827 -18.45 22.48 -4.62
N ASN A 828 -18.90 21.73 -5.64
CA ASN A 828 -19.71 22.29 -6.72
C ASN A 828 -21.11 22.68 -6.21
N SER A 829 -21.50 23.92 -6.42
CA SER A 829 -22.86 24.41 -6.12
C SER A 829 -23.88 23.95 -7.17
N ALA A 830 -25.17 24.22 -6.90
CA ALA A 830 -26.23 24.05 -7.89
C ALA A 830 -25.93 24.82 -9.21
N LEU A 831 -25.33 26.01 -9.12
CA LEU A 831 -24.98 26.79 -10.31
C LEU A 831 -23.82 26.19 -11.10
N HIS A 832 -22.79 25.66 -10.45
CA HIS A 832 -21.77 24.86 -11.14
C HIS A 832 -22.41 23.69 -11.89
N THR A 833 -23.40 23.03 -11.26
CA THR A 833 -24.13 21.93 -11.88
C THR A 833 -25.00 22.37 -13.06
N ALA A 834 -25.61 23.55 -13.00
CA ALA A 834 -26.37 24.11 -14.11
C ALA A 834 -25.46 24.53 -15.28
N ALA A 835 -24.29 25.08 -14.95
CA ALA A 835 -23.27 25.53 -15.89
C ALA A 835 -22.75 24.36 -16.76
N TRP A 836 -22.11 23.35 -16.18
CA TRP A 836 -21.53 22.24 -16.94
C TRP A 836 -22.59 21.33 -17.63
N SER A 837 -23.85 21.33 -17.17
CA SER A 837 -24.96 20.64 -17.88
C SER A 837 -25.59 21.47 -19.00
N ALA A 838 -25.11 22.71 -19.19
CA ALA A 838 -25.64 23.72 -20.08
C ALA A 838 -27.18 23.84 -19.97
N ASN A 839 -27.68 23.88 -18.74
CA ASN A 839 -29.09 24.09 -18.44
C ASN A 839 -29.32 25.59 -18.21
N THR A 840 -29.50 26.34 -19.29
CA THR A 840 -29.68 27.81 -19.28
C THR A 840 -30.88 28.23 -18.44
N TYR A 841 -31.97 27.47 -18.49
CA TYR A 841 -33.14 27.71 -17.63
C TYR A 841 -32.80 27.61 -16.14
N ALA A 842 -32.04 26.57 -15.74
CA ALA A 842 -31.61 26.44 -14.36
C ALA A 842 -30.66 27.56 -13.92
N ILE A 843 -29.76 28.01 -14.81
CA ILE A 843 -28.88 29.17 -14.56
C ILE A 843 -29.74 30.40 -14.24
N GLU A 844 -30.71 30.74 -15.09
CA GLU A 844 -31.58 31.90 -14.85
C GLU A 844 -32.35 31.80 -13.54
N GLN A 845 -32.98 30.65 -13.26
CA GLN A 845 -33.83 30.50 -12.08
C GLN A 845 -33.02 30.51 -10.77
N LEU A 846 -31.83 29.89 -10.78
CA LEU A 846 -30.93 29.91 -9.62
C LEU A 846 -30.42 31.32 -9.36
N LEU A 847 -30.00 32.06 -10.39
CA LEU A 847 -29.48 33.42 -10.25
C LEU A 847 -30.56 34.44 -9.87
N LYS A 848 -31.80 34.27 -10.35
CA LYS A 848 -32.95 35.09 -9.89
C LYS A 848 -33.19 34.94 -8.39
N ARG A 849 -32.89 33.78 -7.81
CA ARG A 849 -33.12 33.48 -6.39
C ARG A 849 -31.91 33.75 -5.51
N ASN A 850 -30.71 33.49 -6.01
CA ASN A 850 -29.47 33.65 -5.27
C ASN A 850 -28.33 34.08 -6.21
N PRO A 851 -28.17 35.40 -6.44
CA PRO A 851 -27.13 35.95 -7.30
C PRO A 851 -25.70 35.64 -6.84
N GLU A 852 -25.48 35.44 -5.53
CA GLU A 852 -24.15 35.19 -4.95
C GLU A 852 -23.50 33.88 -5.45
N LEU A 853 -24.30 32.96 -6.00
CA LEU A 853 -23.81 31.70 -6.55
C LEU A 853 -22.81 31.89 -7.69
N ILE A 854 -22.82 33.05 -8.38
CA ILE A 854 -21.86 33.41 -9.45
C ILE A 854 -20.43 33.40 -8.92
N TRP A 855 -20.22 33.85 -7.68
CA TRP A 855 -18.89 34.02 -7.09
C TRP A 855 -18.45 32.84 -6.22
N LYS A 856 -19.33 31.86 -6.01
CA LYS A 856 -19.04 30.69 -5.18
C LYS A 856 -17.97 29.84 -5.88
N LYS A 857 -16.89 29.52 -5.17
CA LYS A 857 -15.81 28.68 -5.68
C LYS A 857 -15.98 27.23 -5.23
N ASN A 858 -15.67 26.29 -6.11
CA ASN A 858 -15.60 24.86 -5.76
C ASN A 858 -14.26 24.50 -5.08
N GLN A 859 -14.00 23.22 -4.80
CA GLN A 859 -12.74 22.78 -4.16
C GLN A 859 -11.49 23.09 -5.00
N ASN A 860 -11.63 23.19 -6.32
CA ASN A 860 -10.55 23.60 -7.22
C ASN A 860 -10.38 25.12 -7.31
N ALA A 861 -11.06 25.88 -6.44
CA ALA A 861 -11.08 27.34 -6.41
C ALA A 861 -11.63 28.01 -7.69
N LEU A 862 -12.42 27.26 -8.48
CA LEU A 862 -13.07 27.74 -9.71
C LEU A 862 -14.50 28.19 -9.42
N THR A 863 -14.91 29.31 -10.00
CA THR A 863 -16.30 29.76 -10.10
C THR A 863 -17.06 29.00 -11.20
N PRO A 864 -18.41 29.08 -11.27
CA PRO A 864 -19.18 28.46 -12.35
C PRO A 864 -18.79 28.95 -13.76
N LEU A 865 -18.38 30.22 -13.90
CA LEU A 865 -17.92 30.78 -15.17
C LEU A 865 -16.53 30.24 -15.53
N GLU A 866 -15.56 30.31 -14.61
CA GLU A 866 -14.20 29.77 -14.82
C GLU A 866 -14.24 28.26 -15.12
N LEU A 867 -15.18 27.52 -14.53
CA LEU A 867 -15.40 26.10 -14.83
C LEU A 867 -15.91 25.86 -16.26
N LEU A 868 -16.80 26.73 -16.77
CA LEU A 868 -17.25 26.67 -18.17
C LEU A 868 -16.13 26.98 -19.15
N GLU A 869 -15.36 28.03 -18.88
CA GLU A 869 -14.20 28.42 -19.68
C GLU A 869 -13.20 27.27 -19.79
N LEU A 870 -12.90 26.59 -18.67
CA LEU A 870 -12.06 25.39 -18.65
C LEU A 870 -12.58 24.29 -19.60
N PHE A 871 -13.89 24.01 -19.60
CA PHE A 871 -14.47 23.01 -20.50
C PHE A 871 -14.51 23.47 -21.96
N ILE A 872 -14.60 24.77 -22.23
CA ILE A 872 -14.59 25.32 -23.59
C ILE A 872 -13.18 25.27 -24.19
N GLU A 873 -12.16 25.56 -23.38
CA GLU A 873 -10.75 25.67 -23.82
C GLU A 873 -10.02 24.33 -23.82
N ASN A 874 -10.35 23.41 -22.91
CA ASN A 874 -9.66 22.13 -22.78
C ASN A 874 -10.51 20.97 -23.34
N LYS A 875 -10.10 20.47 -24.50
CA LYS A 875 -10.74 19.32 -25.17
C LYS A 875 -10.79 18.05 -24.30
N GLN A 876 -9.74 17.75 -23.54
CA GLN A 876 -9.72 16.58 -22.65
C GLN A 876 -10.71 16.74 -21.49
N ALA A 877 -10.83 17.96 -20.94
CA ALA A 877 -11.81 18.26 -19.91
C ALA A 877 -13.24 18.17 -20.45
N HIS A 878 -13.49 18.63 -21.68
CA HIS A 878 -14.78 18.48 -22.37
C HIS A 878 -15.15 17.02 -22.65
N GLU A 879 -14.19 16.22 -23.09
CA GLU A 879 -14.36 14.77 -23.27
C GLU A 879 -14.61 14.07 -21.92
N ALA A 880 -13.92 14.48 -20.86
CA ALA A 880 -14.16 13.99 -19.51
C ALA A 880 -15.57 14.34 -19.00
N LEU A 881 -16.03 15.57 -19.21
CA LEU A 881 -17.40 16.01 -18.90
C LEU A 881 -18.43 15.11 -19.59
N ASN A 882 -18.31 14.92 -20.91
CA ASN A 882 -19.26 14.10 -21.67
C ASN A 882 -19.26 12.63 -21.26
N ARG A 883 -18.12 12.09 -20.78
CA ARG A 883 -18.08 10.74 -20.18
C ARG A 883 -18.88 10.66 -18.87
N GLN A 884 -19.01 11.74 -18.11
CA GLN A 884 -19.77 11.78 -16.87
C GLN A 884 -21.29 11.95 -17.10
N LEU A 885 -21.70 12.45 -18.26
CA LEU A 885 -23.11 12.64 -18.62
C LEU A 885 -23.66 11.38 -19.30
N VAL A 886 -24.14 10.44 -18.48
CA VAL A 886 -24.54 9.08 -18.90
C VAL A 886 -25.64 9.04 -19.99
N ASN A 887 -26.43 10.10 -20.17
CA ASN A 887 -27.57 10.13 -21.12
C ASN A 887 -27.64 11.40 -22.00
N ARG A 888 -26.61 12.25 -22.03
CA ARG A 888 -26.61 13.50 -22.81
C ARG A 888 -25.19 13.91 -23.18
N THR A 889 -25.01 14.39 -24.39
CA THR A 889 -23.78 15.09 -24.79
C THR A 889 -24.03 16.59 -24.78
N VAL A 890 -23.10 17.35 -24.20
CA VAL A 890 -23.14 18.82 -24.18
C VAL A 890 -22.11 19.33 -25.19
N THR A 891 -22.55 20.18 -26.11
CA THR A 891 -21.68 20.77 -27.13
C THR A 891 -20.96 22.00 -26.60
N VAL A 892 -19.79 22.31 -27.18
CA VAL A 892 -19.06 23.55 -26.85
C VAL A 892 -19.93 24.80 -27.11
N ALA A 893 -20.82 24.75 -28.10
CA ALA A 893 -21.77 25.84 -28.37
C ALA A 893 -22.75 26.07 -27.21
N GLN A 894 -23.27 24.99 -26.62
CA GLN A 894 -24.15 25.06 -25.44
C GLN A 894 -23.42 25.57 -24.20
N LEU A 895 -22.16 25.19 -24.01
CA LEU A 895 -21.31 25.73 -22.93
C LEU A 895 -21.04 27.23 -23.12
N LYS A 896 -20.76 27.67 -24.35
CA LYS A 896 -20.60 29.10 -24.67
C LYS A 896 -21.87 29.91 -24.43
N GLU A 897 -23.03 29.36 -24.76
CA GLU A 897 -24.32 29.98 -24.48
C GLU A 897 -24.57 30.13 -22.97
N ALA A 898 -24.27 29.08 -22.20
CA ALA A 898 -24.34 29.12 -20.73
C ALA A 898 -23.36 30.14 -20.13
N ALA A 899 -22.13 30.23 -20.65
CA ALA A 899 -21.12 31.18 -20.19
C ALA A 899 -21.56 32.63 -20.47
N ALA A 900 -22.00 32.91 -21.70
CA ALA A 900 -22.51 34.22 -22.08
C ALA A 900 -23.71 34.65 -21.22
N LEU A 901 -24.59 33.71 -20.85
CA LEU A 901 -25.71 33.99 -19.95
C LEU A 901 -25.25 34.37 -18.54
N ILE A 902 -24.27 33.64 -17.98
CA ILE A 902 -23.70 33.95 -16.66
C ILE A 902 -23.00 35.31 -16.70
N GLU A 903 -22.22 35.61 -17.74
CA GLU A 903 -21.57 36.91 -17.93
C GLU A 903 -22.60 38.04 -17.98
N VAL A 904 -23.62 37.93 -18.83
CA VAL A 904 -24.66 38.96 -18.96
C VAL A 904 -25.33 39.23 -17.61
N ILE A 905 -25.67 38.19 -16.85
CA ILE A 905 -26.31 38.34 -15.54
C ILE A 905 -25.33 38.92 -14.51
N ALA A 906 -24.06 38.53 -14.55
CA ALA A 906 -23.02 39.05 -13.66
C ALA A 906 -22.70 40.54 -13.89
N PHE A 907 -22.85 41.04 -15.13
CA PHE A 907 -22.59 42.44 -15.50
C PHE A 907 -23.84 43.34 -15.49
N THR A 908 -25.03 42.80 -15.23
CA THR A 908 -26.29 43.57 -15.23
C THR A 908 -26.99 43.65 -13.85
N GLY A 909 -26.55 42.87 -12.86
CA GLY A 909 -26.95 42.98 -11.45
C GLY A 909 -25.86 43.64 -10.61
#